data_AF-A0A976DI99-F1
#
_entry.id   AF-A0A976DI99-F1
#
_cell.length_a   1.000
_cell.length_b   1.000
_cell.length_c   1.000
_cell.angle_alpha   90.00
_cell.angle_beta   90.00
_cell.angle_gamma   90.00
#
_symmetry.space_group_name_H-M   'P 1'
#
loop_
_entity.id
_entity.type
_entity.pdbx_description
1 polymer ?
#
loop_
_entity_poly.entity_id
_entity_poly.type
_entity_poly.pdbx_seq_one_letter_code
_entity_poly.pdbx_strand_id
1 'polypeptide(L)'
;MRILFAVLLALGAYAHSAEAAVALRMVAGTTCSGAPSTTAQTSTSGGTVTFSLCADTTPTGMAAANDRICAVGFPVVTTNAATTAAGIRVSARTGVTLTNVTDLTTFSATAPILSATLTDFGLSVAPTGTAAGPSGANQRIAQLDLIVPANLAASSTLNFELAPTANVLVGDTAATDCNNLDATNTTRPAGTVAFAITVPAAANANLRWSTTPSVTVTENAAASNNVSVSCTGTLNNPVTVTPTLGALNAGNYTITPASLVFNTCAAQTFTVSPRANNATFDAAVTGGVTYGLSSNVGVTTAPPATVVTVNDDEVAPVFTVSKLTASVSEGAAPTNDTFNVVCTGAMPTGVSPITVSVTQTAGTASAMAGVDYTLTGSPASFTACAGATQAINLTPRANNGTNDGSKTATLTLGTPSAGSLGTNRAVALTIADDDGPFTVSVVANPGCAEPATNCSFSVTRSGGNVANALTVPINIGGTAARDASTTAGDYYIGAAACGSVGTASGDVSVTFAANEVNSVVKTINVCTVNNVVLNASVRSVTALVAAPGTRTDYTQSSATAAQVTIADDEVTVNAIAGATGTATSGSVPEGAVASFSVSCPAGDAIALNYSITPALVGLDSFLTGSANGVVNCTGSLNANLPVATIQTDNDTTIGNNRSYTMTLTPDTAGKIGVLATVIGNASATVNVLDDDQPKSIPTMGAFGLGLMSLLLVGIAGFVQRRRTK
;
A
#
# COMPACT_ATOMS: atom_id res chain seq x y z
N MET A 1 94.88 -128.77 6.16
CA MET A 1 96.27 -129.26 6.12
C MET A 1 97.16 -128.10 5.66
N ARG A 2 97.96 -127.53 6.58
CA ARG A 2 99.14 -126.63 6.42
C ARG A 2 99.03 -125.36 5.53
N ILE A 3 99.05 -124.15 6.11
CA ILE A 3 100.20 -123.21 6.27
C ILE A 3 100.70 -122.59 4.95
N LEU A 4 100.58 -121.26 4.76
CA LEU A 4 101.71 -120.28 4.70
C LEU A 4 101.23 -118.81 4.50
N PHE A 5 102.00 -117.88 5.06
CA PHE A 5 101.85 -116.42 5.24
C PHE A 5 102.03 -115.55 3.98
N ALA A 6 101.33 -114.41 3.90
CA ALA A 6 101.84 -113.15 3.30
C ALA A 6 101.00 -111.94 3.80
N VAL A 7 101.67 -110.96 4.44
CA VAL A 7 101.12 -109.67 4.90
C VAL A 7 101.45 -108.62 3.84
N LEU A 8 100.45 -107.84 3.38
CA LEU A 8 100.64 -106.70 2.49
C LEU A 8 99.75 -105.52 2.92
N LEU A 9 100.40 -104.35 3.05
CA LEU A 9 99.85 -103.01 3.35
C LEU A 9 98.79 -102.57 2.33
N ALA A 10 97.74 -101.89 2.80
CA ALA A 10 96.84 -101.08 1.98
C ALA A 10 96.88 -99.61 2.44
N LEU A 11 97.35 -98.72 1.55
CA LEU A 11 97.22 -97.27 1.66
C LEU A 11 95.78 -96.86 1.29
N GLY A 12 95.11 -96.14 2.18
CA GLY A 12 93.86 -95.43 1.90
C GLY A 12 94.13 -93.92 1.74
N ALA A 13 93.77 -93.37 0.59
CA ALA A 13 93.78 -91.94 0.33
C ALA A 13 92.61 -91.25 1.06
N TYR A 14 92.92 -90.22 1.86
CA TYR A 14 91.93 -89.33 2.48
C TYR A 14 91.52 -88.25 1.47
N ALA A 15 90.24 -88.16 1.17
CA ALA A 15 89.64 -87.05 0.42
C ALA A 15 89.41 -85.85 1.37
N HIS A 16 89.87 -84.65 0.99
CA HIS A 16 89.52 -83.40 1.67
C HIS A 16 88.07 -83.03 1.36
N SER A 17 87.23 -82.91 2.38
CA SER A 17 85.88 -82.34 2.31
C SER A 17 85.93 -80.81 2.20
N ALA A 18 85.14 -80.22 1.29
CA ALA A 18 84.98 -78.78 1.17
C ALA A 18 84.35 -78.18 2.46
N GLU A 19 85.03 -77.23 3.09
CA GLU A 19 84.56 -76.54 4.30
C GLU A 19 83.45 -75.52 3.96
N ALA A 20 82.43 -75.39 4.84
CA ALA A 20 81.27 -74.51 4.63
C ALA A 20 81.65 -73.01 4.61
N ALA A 21 80.85 -72.13 4.02
CA ALA A 21 81.06 -70.68 4.05
C ALA A 21 80.78 -70.07 5.45
N VAL A 22 81.40 -68.93 5.76
CA VAL A 22 81.10 -68.16 6.99
C VAL A 22 79.79 -67.38 6.79
N ALA A 23 78.84 -67.52 7.72
CA ALA A 23 77.56 -66.82 7.68
C ALA A 23 77.74 -65.35 8.10
N LEU A 24 77.58 -64.45 7.12
CA LEU A 24 77.69 -63.00 7.31
C LEU A 24 76.32 -62.34 7.16
N ARG A 25 76.08 -61.28 7.94
CA ARG A 25 74.91 -60.41 7.76
C ARG A 25 75.25 -58.94 8.00
N MET A 26 74.54 -58.06 7.31
CA MET A 26 74.60 -56.61 7.56
C MET A 26 73.50 -56.22 8.54
N VAL A 27 73.83 -55.39 9.53
CA VAL A 27 72.88 -54.82 10.48
C VAL A 27 72.99 -53.31 10.53
N ALA A 28 71.88 -52.65 10.81
CA ALA A 28 71.79 -51.22 11.03
C ALA A 28 72.46 -50.83 12.35
N GLY A 29 73.25 -49.75 12.34
CA GLY A 29 73.90 -49.21 13.52
C GLY A 29 75.16 -49.99 13.93
N THR A 30 75.50 -49.97 15.22
CA THR A 30 76.82 -50.40 15.72
C THR A 30 76.82 -51.73 16.48
N THR A 31 75.66 -52.35 16.73
CA THR A 31 75.53 -53.52 17.61
C THR A 31 75.07 -54.77 16.85
N CYS A 32 75.85 -55.86 16.91
CA CYS A 32 75.52 -57.13 16.24
C CYS A 32 74.62 -58.07 17.05
N SER A 33 74.62 -57.95 18.38
CA SER A 33 73.83 -58.83 19.27
C SER A 33 72.34 -58.45 19.20
N GLY A 34 71.48 -59.44 18.92
CA GLY A 34 70.02 -59.25 18.85
C GLY A 34 69.51 -58.41 17.68
N ALA A 35 70.39 -57.82 16.86
CA ALA A 35 70.02 -56.98 15.73
C ALA A 35 69.59 -57.85 14.52
N PRO A 36 68.40 -57.61 13.93
CA PRO A 36 67.96 -58.31 12.74
C PRO A 36 68.85 -57.93 11.54
N SER A 37 68.97 -58.85 10.58
CA SER A 37 69.58 -58.54 9.28
C SER A 37 68.81 -57.38 8.63
N THR A 38 69.51 -56.32 8.24
CA THR A 38 68.92 -55.16 7.57
C THR A 38 69.48 -55.03 6.17
N THR A 39 68.62 -55.23 5.18
CA THR A 39 68.96 -55.13 3.76
C THR A 39 68.76 -53.72 3.22
N ALA A 40 68.17 -52.78 3.97
CA ALA A 40 68.01 -51.39 3.54
C ALA A 40 67.96 -50.41 4.71
N GLN A 41 68.47 -49.19 4.51
CA GLN A 41 68.27 -48.03 5.38
C GLN A 41 67.87 -46.79 4.55
N THR A 42 67.26 -45.80 5.20
CA THR A 42 66.88 -44.54 4.55
C THR A 42 67.71 -43.39 5.11
N SER A 43 68.09 -42.44 4.26
CA SER A 43 68.81 -41.23 4.66
C SER A 43 68.64 -40.11 3.65
N THR A 44 68.62 -38.86 4.12
CA THR A 44 68.57 -37.69 3.25
C THR A 44 69.90 -37.51 2.51
N SER A 45 69.88 -36.80 1.38
CA SER A 45 71.11 -36.40 0.67
C SER A 45 72.06 -35.66 1.62
N GLY A 46 73.33 -36.05 1.65
CA GLY A 46 74.34 -35.51 2.58
C GLY A 46 74.34 -36.12 3.99
N GLY A 47 73.36 -36.99 4.32
CA GLY A 47 73.28 -37.69 5.60
C GLY A 47 74.21 -38.89 5.69
N THR A 48 74.52 -39.31 6.91
CA THR A 48 75.38 -40.48 7.18
C THR A 48 74.55 -41.67 7.63
N VAL A 49 74.87 -42.85 7.10
CA VAL A 49 74.22 -44.13 7.41
C VAL A 49 75.28 -45.09 7.93
N THR A 50 75.02 -45.74 9.07
CA THR A 50 75.97 -46.67 9.69
C THR A 50 75.45 -48.10 9.56
N PHE A 51 76.26 -48.96 8.95
CA PHE A 51 76.06 -50.41 8.96
C PHE A 51 77.17 -51.11 9.75
N SER A 52 76.84 -52.27 10.33
CA SER A 52 77.82 -53.20 10.87
C SER A 52 77.74 -54.54 10.15
N LEU A 53 78.89 -55.09 9.76
CA LEU A 53 79.00 -56.46 9.25
C LEU A 53 79.21 -57.39 10.44
N CYS A 54 78.33 -58.37 10.59
CA CYS A 54 78.33 -59.31 11.69
C CYS A 54 78.55 -60.73 11.19
N ALA A 55 79.38 -61.50 11.92
CA ALA A 55 79.48 -62.94 11.77
C ALA A 55 78.53 -63.62 12.74
N ASP A 56 77.74 -64.57 12.23
CA ASP A 56 76.94 -65.45 13.08
C ASP A 56 77.78 -66.61 13.58
N THR A 57 77.73 -66.87 14.89
CA THR A 57 78.56 -67.87 15.57
C THR A 57 77.79 -69.18 15.85
N THR A 58 76.64 -69.42 15.19
CA THR A 58 75.81 -70.62 15.38
C THR A 58 75.51 -71.38 14.07
N PRO A 59 75.41 -72.72 14.08
CA PRO A 59 76.48 -73.71 14.25
C PRO A 59 77.06 -74.26 12.92
N THR A 60 76.66 -73.77 11.74
CA THR A 60 77.10 -74.37 10.46
C THR A 60 78.35 -73.70 9.85
N GLY A 61 78.87 -72.66 10.49
CA GLY A 61 79.86 -71.76 9.89
C GLY A 61 81.13 -71.49 10.69
N MET A 62 81.27 -71.90 11.95
CA MET A 62 82.52 -71.88 12.74
C MET A 62 82.49 -73.11 13.65
N ALA A 63 83.48 -73.99 13.54
CA ALA A 63 83.38 -75.36 14.05
C ALA A 63 83.69 -75.46 15.55
N ALA A 64 84.25 -74.41 16.17
CA ALA A 64 84.54 -74.38 17.60
C ALA A 64 84.26 -73.03 18.25
N ALA A 65 83.92 -73.04 19.55
CA ALA A 65 83.54 -71.86 20.35
C ALA A 65 84.65 -70.79 20.51
N ASN A 66 85.86 -71.06 20.01
CA ASN A 66 87.02 -70.16 20.07
C ASN A 66 87.55 -69.76 18.69
N ASP A 67 86.87 -70.09 17.59
CA ASP A 67 87.30 -69.66 16.26
C ASP A 67 87.24 -68.12 16.17
N ARG A 68 88.36 -67.51 15.80
CA ARG A 68 88.49 -66.06 15.64
C ARG A 68 88.60 -65.69 14.18
N ILE A 69 87.92 -64.62 13.77
CA ILE A 69 88.12 -64.03 12.45
C ILE A 69 89.38 -63.17 12.53
N CYS A 70 90.45 -63.61 11.87
CA CYS A 70 91.80 -63.06 12.07
C CYS A 70 92.19 -62.01 11.03
N ALA A 71 91.70 -62.15 9.79
CA ALA A 71 91.89 -61.17 8.73
C ALA A 71 90.78 -61.30 7.69
N VAL A 72 90.26 -60.17 7.23
CA VAL A 72 89.22 -60.11 6.19
C VAL A 72 89.45 -58.92 5.26
N GLY A 73 89.39 -59.18 3.96
CA GLY A 73 89.25 -58.16 2.93
C GLY A 73 87.92 -58.37 2.23
N PHE A 74 86.95 -57.49 2.46
CA PHE A 74 85.68 -57.52 1.73
C PHE A 74 85.63 -56.35 0.74
N PRO A 75 85.74 -56.61 -0.57
CA PRO A 75 85.41 -55.59 -1.54
C PRO A 75 83.92 -55.29 -1.45
N VAL A 76 83.55 -54.02 -1.32
CA VAL A 76 82.15 -53.60 -1.43
C VAL A 76 81.93 -53.14 -2.86
N VAL A 77 80.97 -53.76 -3.54
CA VAL A 77 80.63 -53.45 -4.93
C VAL A 77 79.26 -52.76 -4.96
N THR A 78 79.15 -51.69 -5.73
CA THR A 78 77.84 -51.10 -6.04
C THR A 78 77.21 -51.87 -7.19
N THR A 79 76.02 -52.43 -7.01
CA THR A 79 75.35 -53.22 -8.06
C THR A 79 74.56 -52.35 -9.06
N ASN A 80 74.30 -51.09 -8.69
CA ASN A 80 73.64 -50.10 -9.54
C ASN A 80 74.67 -49.10 -10.12
N ALA A 81 75.70 -49.59 -10.81
CA ALA A 81 76.88 -48.79 -11.19
C ALA A 81 76.68 -47.80 -12.36
N ALA A 82 75.45 -47.37 -12.68
CA ALA A 82 75.21 -46.69 -13.95
C ALA A 82 75.02 -45.16 -13.91
N THR A 83 74.64 -44.49 -12.81
CA THR A 83 74.23 -43.07 -12.97
C THR A 83 74.48 -42.06 -11.84
N THR A 84 74.90 -42.41 -10.62
CA THR A 84 74.97 -41.40 -9.54
C THR A 84 76.07 -41.57 -8.49
N ALA A 85 77.08 -42.40 -8.74
CA ALA A 85 78.08 -42.77 -7.73
C ALA A 85 79.10 -41.68 -7.35
N ALA A 86 79.02 -40.45 -7.86
CA ALA A 86 79.95 -39.38 -7.49
C ALA A 86 79.70 -38.88 -6.06
N GLY A 87 80.33 -39.51 -5.06
CA GLY A 87 80.51 -38.88 -3.74
C GLY A 87 80.24 -39.72 -2.48
N ILE A 88 80.09 -41.03 -2.57
CA ILE A 88 79.92 -41.87 -1.37
C ILE A 88 81.27 -41.93 -0.62
N ARG A 89 81.40 -41.22 0.50
CA ARG A 89 82.59 -41.31 1.35
C ARG A 89 82.40 -42.44 2.36
N VAL A 90 83.35 -43.37 2.37
CA VAL A 90 83.46 -44.43 3.39
C VAL A 90 84.45 -43.96 4.44
N SER A 91 84.02 -43.77 5.67
CA SER A 91 84.91 -43.48 6.80
C SER A 91 85.05 -44.72 7.68
N ALA A 92 86.29 -45.02 8.08
CA ALA A 92 86.54 -45.99 9.14
C ALA A 92 86.19 -45.39 10.51
N ARG A 93 85.97 -46.26 11.49
CA ARG A 93 85.81 -45.90 12.91
C ARG A 93 86.92 -44.94 13.35
N THR A 94 86.58 -43.93 14.16
CA THR A 94 87.54 -43.03 14.80
C THR A 94 88.60 -43.82 15.58
N GLY A 95 89.88 -43.60 15.23
CA GLY A 95 91.03 -44.28 15.83
C GLY A 95 91.76 -45.29 14.94
N VAL A 96 91.35 -45.46 13.67
CA VAL A 96 91.98 -46.39 12.71
C VAL A 96 92.56 -45.61 11.51
N THR A 97 93.78 -45.97 11.07
CA THR A 97 94.42 -45.40 9.87
C THR A 97 94.38 -46.42 8.73
N LEU A 98 93.67 -46.10 7.64
CA LEU A 98 93.65 -46.95 6.44
C LEU A 98 94.90 -46.70 5.60
N THR A 99 95.69 -47.73 5.30
CA THR A 99 96.79 -47.67 4.33
C THR A 99 96.34 -48.37 3.03
N ASN A 100 96.58 -47.72 1.88
CA ASN A 100 96.06 -48.05 0.55
C ASN A 100 94.56 -47.77 0.28
N VAL A 101 94.14 -46.52 0.49
CA VAL A 101 92.95 -45.98 -0.17
C VAL A 101 93.43 -44.93 -1.17
N THR A 102 93.53 -45.29 -2.44
CA THR A 102 93.71 -44.30 -3.51
C THR A 102 92.45 -43.45 -3.60
N ASP A 103 92.61 -42.25 -3.07
CA ASP A 103 91.81 -41.03 -3.22
C ASP A 103 90.37 -41.01 -2.69
N LEU A 104 90.25 -40.33 -1.55
CA LEU A 104 89.04 -39.95 -0.84
C LEU A 104 88.26 -38.81 -1.55
N THR A 105 88.40 -38.60 -2.87
CA THR A 105 87.88 -37.39 -3.52
C THR A 105 86.89 -37.56 -4.67
N THR A 106 86.85 -38.65 -5.45
CA THR A 106 85.82 -38.81 -6.51
C THR A 106 85.68 -40.24 -7.02
N PHE A 107 84.45 -40.79 -7.03
CA PHE A 107 84.11 -42.00 -7.79
C PHE A 107 84.01 -41.65 -9.29
N SER A 108 84.73 -42.39 -10.14
CA SER A 108 84.71 -42.25 -11.61
C SER A 108 83.91 -43.39 -12.26
N ALA A 109 83.27 -43.10 -13.41
CA ALA A 109 82.24 -43.87 -14.12
C ALA A 109 82.68 -45.20 -14.78
N THR A 110 83.74 -45.84 -14.28
CA THR A 110 84.19 -47.17 -14.72
C THR A 110 84.18 -48.07 -13.51
N ALA A 111 83.26 -49.07 -13.50
CA ALA A 111 83.01 -50.02 -12.42
C ALA A 111 84.28 -50.33 -11.59
N PRO A 112 84.47 -49.66 -10.44
CA PRO A 112 85.59 -49.98 -9.58
C PRO A 112 85.11 -51.03 -8.59
N ILE A 113 85.74 -52.20 -8.64
CA ILE A 113 85.83 -53.07 -7.47
C ILE A 113 86.65 -52.28 -6.46
N LEU A 114 86.01 -51.69 -5.45
CA LEU A 114 86.75 -51.10 -4.34
C LEU A 114 87.21 -52.24 -3.43
N SER A 115 88.50 -52.58 -3.51
CA SER A 115 89.16 -53.36 -2.46
C SER A 115 89.30 -52.49 -1.23
N ALA A 116 88.22 -52.31 -0.46
CA ALA A 116 88.33 -51.78 0.88
C ALA A 116 88.95 -52.88 1.75
N THR A 117 90.27 -52.83 1.93
CA THR A 117 90.92 -53.63 2.97
C THR A 117 90.45 -53.06 4.30
N LEU A 118 89.55 -53.79 4.98
CA LEU A 118 89.14 -53.51 6.35
C LEU A 118 90.31 -53.89 7.27
N THR A 119 91.36 -53.08 7.26
CA THR A 119 92.50 -53.24 8.16
C THR A 119 92.32 -52.30 9.34
N ASP A 120 91.67 -52.81 10.37
CA ASP A 120 92.17 -52.78 11.76
C ASP A 120 91.09 -53.32 12.70
N PHE A 121 91.42 -54.38 13.43
CA PHE A 121 90.69 -54.82 14.62
C PHE A 121 91.00 -53.84 15.73
N GLY A 122 90.38 -52.65 15.67
CA GLY A 122 90.58 -51.60 16.65
C GLY A 122 90.35 -52.17 18.04
N LEU A 123 91.45 -52.31 18.79
CA LEU A 123 91.57 -52.66 20.21
C LEU A 123 90.26 -52.38 20.96
N SER A 124 89.38 -53.37 20.99
CA SER A 124 88.34 -53.46 22.00
C SER A 124 88.71 -54.69 22.79
N VAL A 125 89.52 -54.46 23.82
CA VAL A 125 89.55 -55.22 25.07
C VAL A 125 89.18 -56.68 24.85
N ALA A 126 90.18 -57.53 24.62
CA ALA A 126 90.04 -58.89 25.13
C ALA A 126 89.53 -58.73 26.58
N PRO A 127 88.45 -59.40 27.02
CA PRO A 127 88.20 -59.48 28.45
C PRO A 127 89.49 -60.06 29.03
N THR A 128 90.31 -59.22 29.65
CA THR A 128 91.51 -59.65 30.34
C THR A 128 91.02 -60.38 31.57
N GLY A 129 90.80 -61.68 31.40
CA GLY A 129 90.16 -62.55 32.36
C GLY A 129 89.70 -63.79 31.62
N THR A 130 90.19 -64.94 32.06
CA THR A 130 89.80 -66.28 31.61
C THR A 130 88.27 -66.43 31.59
N ALA A 131 87.67 -66.13 30.44
CA ALA A 131 86.33 -66.52 30.08
C ALA A 131 86.30 -66.55 28.56
N ALA A 132 86.10 -67.73 28.00
CA ALA A 132 85.46 -67.83 26.70
C ALA A 132 84.25 -66.88 26.73
N GLY A 133 84.16 -65.95 25.77
CA GLY A 133 82.87 -65.30 25.54
C GLY A 133 81.83 -66.41 25.42
N PRO A 134 80.64 -66.28 26.03
CA PRO A 134 79.66 -67.35 25.99
C PRO A 134 79.42 -67.73 24.52
N SER A 135 79.44 -69.03 24.27
CA SER A 135 79.09 -69.63 22.98
C SER A 135 77.80 -68.98 22.45
N GLY A 136 77.83 -68.47 21.22
CA GLY A 136 76.65 -67.94 20.52
C GLY A 136 76.48 -66.42 20.46
N ALA A 137 77.49 -65.61 20.85
CA ALA A 137 77.44 -64.16 20.62
C ALA A 137 77.93 -63.79 19.20
N ASN A 138 77.08 -63.12 18.40
CA ASN A 138 77.43 -62.63 17.08
C ASN A 138 78.59 -61.62 17.15
N GLN A 139 79.66 -61.83 16.38
CA GLN A 139 80.83 -60.97 16.38
C GLN A 139 80.68 -59.83 15.36
N ARG A 140 81.01 -58.59 15.75
CA ARG A 140 81.09 -57.46 14.81
C ARG A 140 82.45 -57.49 14.12
N ILE A 141 82.41 -57.65 12.81
CA ILE A 141 83.60 -57.78 11.97
C ILE A 141 84.05 -56.40 11.46
N ALA A 142 83.09 -55.56 11.09
CA ALA A 142 83.37 -54.23 10.56
C ALA A 142 82.21 -53.26 10.83
N GLN A 143 82.53 -51.98 10.82
CA GLN A 143 81.57 -50.89 10.76
C GLN A 143 81.82 -50.09 9.48
N LEU A 144 80.73 -49.74 8.79
CA LEU A 144 80.74 -48.99 7.55
C LEU A 144 79.87 -47.75 7.72
N ASP A 145 80.51 -46.58 7.79
CA ASP A 145 79.81 -45.30 7.76
C ASP A 145 79.79 -44.77 6.32
N LEU A 146 78.59 -44.72 5.73
CA LEU A 146 78.33 -44.30 4.36
C LEU A 146 77.68 -42.93 4.35
N ILE A 147 78.35 -41.96 3.73
CA ILE A 147 77.78 -40.63 3.50
C ILE A 147 77.04 -40.63 2.17
N VAL A 148 75.74 -40.32 2.20
CA VAL A 148 74.90 -40.19 0.99
C VAL A 148 75.33 -38.93 0.23
N PRO A 149 75.59 -39.00 -1.09
CA PRO A 149 75.96 -37.82 -1.87
C PRO A 149 74.93 -36.69 -1.72
N ALA A 150 75.42 -35.47 -1.52
CA ALA A 150 74.56 -34.29 -1.30
C ALA A 150 73.72 -33.90 -2.52
N ASN A 151 74.11 -34.37 -3.71
CA ASN A 151 73.45 -34.13 -4.99
C ASN A 151 72.62 -35.34 -5.48
N LEU A 152 72.44 -36.36 -4.64
CA LEU A 152 71.65 -37.52 -5.03
C LEU A 152 70.17 -37.13 -5.13
N ALA A 153 69.54 -37.45 -6.26
CA ALA A 153 68.13 -37.15 -6.46
C ALA A 153 67.26 -37.88 -5.44
N ALA A 154 66.17 -37.25 -5.01
CA ALA A 154 65.18 -37.89 -4.17
C ALA A 154 64.60 -39.16 -4.81
N SER A 155 64.15 -40.11 -4.00
CA SER A 155 63.69 -41.45 -4.43
C SER A 155 64.77 -42.32 -5.11
N SER A 156 66.06 -41.93 -5.05
CA SER A 156 67.16 -42.78 -5.51
C SER A 156 67.43 -43.93 -4.54
N THR A 157 67.76 -45.10 -5.07
CA THR A 157 68.24 -46.25 -4.28
C THR A 157 69.66 -46.62 -4.70
N LEU A 158 70.58 -46.61 -3.74
CA LEU A 158 71.95 -47.09 -3.90
C LEU A 158 72.02 -48.53 -3.36
N ASN A 159 72.25 -49.51 -4.24
CA ASN A 159 72.43 -50.91 -3.83
C ASN A 159 73.92 -51.26 -3.77
N PHE A 160 74.27 -52.03 -2.75
CA PHE A 160 75.61 -52.49 -2.45
C PHE A 160 75.60 -54.01 -2.20
N GLU A 161 76.72 -54.66 -2.47
CA GLU A 161 76.94 -56.07 -2.21
C GLU A 161 78.39 -56.29 -1.78
N LEU A 162 78.63 -57.22 -0.85
CA LEU A 162 79.97 -57.73 -0.59
C LEU A 162 80.39 -58.67 -1.72
N ALA A 163 81.55 -58.44 -2.33
CA ALA A 163 82.01 -59.23 -3.47
C ALA A 163 82.10 -60.73 -3.12
N PRO A 164 81.57 -61.63 -3.96
CA PRO A 164 81.47 -63.06 -3.67
C PRO A 164 82.83 -63.80 -3.70
N THR A 165 83.93 -63.13 -4.08
CA THR A 165 85.27 -63.71 -4.14
C THR A 165 86.11 -63.44 -2.88
N ALA A 166 85.53 -62.85 -1.84
CA ALA A 166 86.23 -62.57 -0.59
C ALA A 166 86.40 -63.84 0.25
N ASN A 167 87.63 -64.10 0.69
CA ASN A 167 87.93 -65.18 1.63
C ASN A 167 88.15 -64.60 3.04
N VAL A 168 87.59 -65.28 4.04
CA VAL A 168 87.77 -64.98 5.46
C VAL A 168 88.86 -65.89 6.01
N LEU A 169 89.85 -65.31 6.68
CA LEU A 169 90.86 -66.07 7.41
C LEU A 169 90.34 -66.38 8.82
N VAL A 170 90.19 -67.66 9.13
CA VAL A 170 89.73 -68.13 10.44
C VAL A 170 90.92 -68.77 11.17
N GLY A 171 91.23 -68.26 12.36
CA GLY A 171 92.24 -68.84 13.24
C GLY A 171 91.63 -69.98 14.06
N ASP A 172 92.33 -71.11 14.11
CA ASP A 172 91.99 -72.27 14.95
C ASP A 172 92.11 -71.92 16.45
N THR A 173 91.41 -72.68 17.27
CA THR A 173 91.37 -72.69 18.73
C THR A 173 92.73 -72.64 19.46
N ALA A 174 93.84 -72.95 18.78
CA ALA A 174 95.20 -72.86 19.33
C ALA A 174 95.90 -71.50 19.13
N ALA A 175 95.38 -70.61 18.27
CA ALA A 175 95.97 -69.29 18.02
C ALA A 175 95.54 -68.29 19.11
N THR A 176 96.49 -67.82 19.94
CA THR A 176 96.22 -66.84 21.02
C THR A 176 96.06 -65.41 20.53
N ASP A 177 96.55 -65.10 19.33
CA ASP A 177 96.36 -63.82 18.64
C ASP A 177 96.32 -64.01 17.11
N CYS A 178 95.97 -62.94 16.39
CA CYS A 178 95.94 -62.92 14.92
C CYS A 178 97.34 -62.68 14.30
N ASN A 179 98.43 -62.63 15.10
CA ASN A 179 99.77 -62.29 14.64
C ASN A 179 100.65 -63.53 14.36
N ASN A 180 100.25 -64.72 14.80
CA ASN A 180 100.94 -65.97 14.47
C ASN A 180 100.39 -66.56 13.15
N LEU A 181 100.92 -66.12 12.01
CA LEU A 181 100.60 -66.63 10.66
C LEU A 181 101.28 -67.99 10.37
N ASP A 182 101.17 -68.95 11.29
CA ASP A 182 101.57 -70.34 11.06
C ASP A 182 100.53 -71.05 10.14
N ALA A 183 100.96 -72.11 9.45
CA ALA A 183 100.29 -72.82 8.36
C ALA A 183 98.95 -73.51 8.71
N THR A 184 98.30 -73.15 9.82
CA THR A 184 97.05 -73.74 10.32
C THR A 184 95.81 -72.86 10.07
N ASN A 185 95.96 -71.65 9.52
CA ASN A 185 94.83 -70.81 9.15
C ASN A 185 94.09 -71.34 7.91
N THR A 186 92.77 -71.53 7.98
CA THR A 186 91.95 -71.89 6.82
C THR A 186 91.30 -70.67 6.18
N THR A 187 91.26 -70.66 4.85
CA THR A 187 90.56 -69.62 4.07
C THR A 187 89.18 -70.15 3.70
N ARG A 188 88.13 -69.42 4.08
CA ARG A 188 86.74 -69.82 3.81
C ARG A 188 86.03 -68.77 2.98
N PRO A 189 85.19 -69.17 2.00
CA PRO A 189 84.45 -68.21 1.20
C PRO A 189 83.45 -67.46 2.09
N ALA A 190 83.37 -66.15 1.87
CA ALA A 190 82.33 -65.31 2.44
C ALA A 190 81.05 -65.45 1.62
N GLY A 191 79.90 -65.68 2.28
CA GLY A 191 78.61 -65.62 1.59
C GLY A 191 78.31 -64.21 1.05
N THR A 192 77.45 -64.11 0.03
CA THR A 192 76.99 -62.83 -0.52
C THR A 192 76.10 -62.09 0.48
N VAL A 193 76.40 -60.82 0.75
CA VAL A 193 75.54 -59.95 1.57
C VAL A 193 75.24 -58.66 0.82
N ALA A 194 73.96 -58.44 0.52
CA ALA A 194 73.49 -57.24 -0.15
C ALA A 194 72.79 -56.29 0.84
N PHE A 195 72.96 -54.99 0.63
CA PHE A 195 72.31 -53.94 1.41
C PHE A 195 72.10 -52.68 0.56
N ALA A 196 71.17 -51.82 0.95
CA ALA A 196 70.81 -50.63 0.18
C ALA A 196 70.63 -49.38 1.04
N ILE A 197 70.80 -48.22 0.43
CA ILE A 197 70.40 -46.92 0.99
C ILE A 197 69.38 -46.28 0.04
N THR A 198 68.21 -45.92 0.57
CA THR A 198 67.18 -45.20 -0.20
C THR A 198 67.10 -43.75 0.27
N VAL A 199 67.15 -42.80 -0.67
CA VAL A 199 66.85 -41.39 -0.40
C VAL A 199 65.34 -41.20 -0.45
N PRO A 200 64.70 -40.63 0.60
CA PRO A 200 63.27 -40.34 0.57
C PRO A 200 62.87 -39.42 -0.59
N ALA A 201 61.60 -39.49 -1.02
CA ALA A 201 61.05 -38.53 -1.97
C ALA A 201 61.18 -37.09 -1.42
N ALA A 202 61.44 -36.11 -2.30
CA ALA A 202 61.57 -34.72 -1.88
C ALA A 202 60.21 -34.23 -1.38
N ALA A 203 60.16 -33.62 -0.20
CA ALA A 203 58.93 -33.07 0.35
C ALA A 203 58.39 -31.94 -0.55
N ASN A 204 57.07 -31.73 -0.49
CA ASN A 204 56.47 -30.54 -1.10
C ASN A 204 56.90 -29.30 -0.30
N ALA A 205 57.15 -28.18 -0.98
CA ALA A 205 57.73 -26.98 -0.35
C ALA A 205 56.99 -25.70 -0.73
N ASN A 206 56.75 -24.85 0.28
CA ASN A 206 56.16 -23.51 0.13
C ASN A 206 54.82 -23.48 -0.63
N LEU A 207 53.99 -24.53 -0.49
CA LEU A 207 52.69 -24.55 -1.14
C LEU A 207 51.78 -23.46 -0.56
N ARG A 208 51.26 -22.59 -1.44
CA ARG A 208 50.21 -21.62 -1.10
C ARG A 208 49.04 -21.80 -2.03
N TRP A 209 47.89 -22.12 -1.46
CA TRP A 209 46.66 -22.37 -2.20
C TRP A 209 45.86 -21.11 -2.45
N SER A 210 45.19 -21.06 -3.60
CA SER A 210 44.22 -20.04 -3.98
C SER A 210 42.97 -20.71 -4.53
N THR A 211 41.81 -20.19 -4.17
CA THR A 211 40.50 -20.68 -4.58
C THR A 211 39.63 -19.51 -5.04
N THR A 212 38.63 -19.78 -5.89
CA THR A 212 37.54 -18.82 -6.09
C THR A 212 36.86 -18.56 -4.74
N PRO A 213 36.80 -17.31 -4.25
CA PRO A 213 36.33 -17.03 -2.88
C PRO A 213 34.83 -17.21 -2.73
N SER A 214 34.05 -16.88 -3.76
CA SER A 214 32.60 -17.00 -3.76
C SER A 214 32.06 -17.32 -5.15
N VAL A 215 30.98 -18.09 -5.19
CA VAL A 215 30.21 -18.41 -6.40
C VAL A 215 28.73 -18.29 -6.09
N THR A 216 27.97 -17.69 -7.01
CA THR A 216 26.50 -17.66 -6.96
C THR A 216 25.96 -18.43 -8.16
N VAL A 217 25.14 -19.44 -7.91
CA VAL A 217 24.41 -20.18 -8.94
C VAL A 217 22.91 -19.93 -8.75
N THR A 218 22.17 -19.92 -9.85
CA THR A 218 20.70 -19.87 -9.83
C THR A 218 20.18 -21.18 -10.41
N GLU A 219 19.09 -21.71 -9.86
CA GLU A 219 18.34 -22.78 -10.52
C GLU A 219 18.03 -22.44 -11.98
N ASN A 220 17.97 -23.47 -12.83
CA ASN A 220 17.68 -23.36 -14.26
C ASN A 220 18.64 -22.49 -15.11
N ALA A 221 19.69 -21.92 -14.51
CA ALA A 221 20.69 -21.16 -15.24
C ALA A 221 21.53 -22.11 -16.10
N ALA A 222 21.67 -21.80 -17.39
CA ALA A 222 22.50 -22.57 -18.33
C ALA A 222 23.99 -22.58 -17.95
N ALA A 223 24.42 -21.69 -17.05
CA ALA A 223 25.80 -21.57 -16.61
C ALA A 223 25.99 -22.21 -15.22
N SER A 224 26.61 -23.39 -15.20
CA SER A 224 27.27 -23.88 -13.99
C SER A 224 28.53 -23.05 -13.73
N ASN A 225 28.81 -22.73 -12.47
CA ASN A 225 29.99 -21.94 -12.13
C ASN A 225 31.13 -22.85 -11.71
N ASN A 226 32.27 -22.68 -12.38
CA ASN A 226 33.49 -23.41 -12.05
C ASN A 226 34.22 -22.71 -10.90
N VAL A 227 34.53 -23.49 -9.87
CA VAL A 227 35.44 -23.09 -8.79
C VAL A 227 36.84 -23.51 -9.21
N SER A 228 37.74 -22.53 -9.32
CA SER A 228 39.14 -22.76 -9.63
C SER A 228 39.91 -22.94 -8.33
N VAL A 229 40.72 -23.99 -8.26
CA VAL A 229 41.66 -24.27 -7.17
C VAL A 229 43.06 -24.33 -7.78
N SER A 230 44.00 -23.59 -7.22
CA SER A 230 45.38 -23.56 -7.70
C SER A 230 46.36 -23.44 -6.53
N CYS A 231 47.63 -23.72 -6.78
CA CYS A 231 48.68 -23.45 -5.81
C CYS A 231 49.83 -22.65 -6.43
N THR A 232 50.76 -22.25 -5.58
CA THR A 232 52.11 -21.80 -5.96
C THR A 232 53.11 -22.54 -5.08
N GLY A 233 54.39 -22.58 -5.46
CA GLY A 233 55.44 -23.32 -4.75
C GLY A 233 55.94 -24.54 -5.53
N THR A 234 56.56 -25.49 -4.84
CA THR A 234 57.18 -26.67 -5.45
C THR A 234 56.41 -27.93 -5.07
N LEU A 235 55.87 -28.60 -6.08
CA LEU A 235 55.13 -29.86 -5.93
C LEU A 235 56.00 -31.02 -6.45
N ASN A 236 56.59 -31.77 -5.53
CA ASN A 236 57.47 -32.90 -5.84
C ASN A 236 56.73 -34.24 -5.77
N ASN A 237 55.63 -34.30 -5.01
CA ASN A 237 54.72 -35.44 -4.93
C ASN A 237 53.28 -34.97 -5.22
N PRO A 238 52.48 -35.76 -5.95
CA PRO A 238 51.08 -35.45 -6.20
C PRO A 238 50.32 -35.15 -4.90
N VAL A 239 49.41 -34.17 -4.96
CA VAL A 239 48.52 -33.83 -3.84
C VAL A 239 47.09 -33.97 -4.31
N THR A 240 46.29 -34.76 -3.60
CA THR A 240 44.85 -34.82 -3.82
C THR A 240 44.18 -33.81 -2.90
N VAL A 241 43.46 -32.87 -3.50
CA VAL A 241 42.55 -31.95 -2.82
C VAL A 241 41.14 -32.53 -2.93
N THR A 242 40.47 -32.73 -1.80
CA THR A 242 39.09 -33.24 -1.75
C THR A 242 38.18 -32.11 -1.29
N PRO A 243 37.42 -31.47 -2.20
CA PRO A 243 36.40 -30.51 -1.79
C PRO A 243 35.28 -31.23 -1.04
N THR A 244 34.86 -30.67 0.09
CA THR A 244 33.85 -31.23 0.97
C THR A 244 32.73 -30.23 1.16
N LEU A 245 31.50 -30.68 0.95
CA LEU A 245 30.28 -29.90 1.17
C LEU A 245 30.05 -29.71 2.68
N GLY A 246 29.82 -28.46 3.10
CA GLY A 246 29.37 -28.19 4.48
C GLY A 246 28.00 -28.83 4.77
N ALA A 247 27.79 -29.26 6.02
CA ALA A 247 26.58 -30.01 6.43
C ALA A 247 25.26 -29.28 6.17
N LEU A 248 25.23 -27.94 6.24
CA LEU A 248 24.03 -27.13 5.96
C LEU A 248 23.58 -27.17 4.48
N ASN A 249 24.38 -27.75 3.60
CA ASN A 249 24.23 -27.60 2.15
C ASN A 249 24.06 -28.92 1.39
N ALA A 250 24.08 -30.06 2.09
CA ALA A 250 23.86 -31.36 1.48
C ALA A 250 22.43 -31.43 0.90
N GLY A 251 22.33 -31.40 -0.43
CA GLY A 251 21.05 -31.39 -1.17
C GLY A 251 20.73 -30.09 -1.92
N ASN A 252 21.40 -28.97 -1.58
CA ASN A 252 21.16 -27.67 -2.24
C ASN A 252 22.03 -27.44 -3.48
N TYR A 253 23.18 -28.09 -3.55
CA TYR A 253 24.04 -28.13 -4.72
C TYR A 253 24.91 -29.38 -4.69
N THR A 254 25.41 -29.76 -5.85
CA THR A 254 26.38 -30.84 -6.04
C THR A 254 27.69 -30.28 -6.59
N ILE A 255 28.78 -31.03 -6.39
CA ILE A 255 30.10 -30.68 -6.90
C ILE A 255 30.63 -31.82 -7.77
N THR A 256 31.29 -31.51 -8.88
CA THR A 256 31.90 -32.52 -9.76
C THR A 256 33.15 -31.96 -10.45
N PRO A 257 34.30 -32.66 -10.43
CA PRO A 257 34.56 -33.93 -9.74
C PRO A 257 34.73 -33.77 -8.22
N ALA A 258 34.60 -34.87 -7.47
CA ALA A 258 34.72 -34.90 -6.00
C ALA A 258 36.18 -34.90 -5.48
N SER A 259 37.17 -34.95 -6.37
CA SER A 259 38.59 -34.86 -6.02
C SER A 259 39.36 -34.19 -7.15
N LEU A 260 40.38 -33.42 -6.77
CA LEU A 260 41.30 -32.74 -7.68
C LEU A 260 42.72 -33.25 -7.41
N VAL A 261 43.37 -33.80 -8.43
CA VAL A 261 44.74 -34.33 -8.29
C VAL A 261 45.72 -33.34 -8.90
N PHE A 262 46.53 -32.71 -8.06
CA PHE A 262 47.56 -31.78 -8.51
C PHE A 262 48.86 -32.55 -8.70
N ASN A 263 49.32 -32.62 -9.95
CA ASN A 263 50.66 -33.07 -10.33
C ASN A 263 51.62 -31.88 -10.54
N THR A 264 51.05 -30.70 -10.73
CA THR A 264 51.71 -29.40 -10.80
C THR A 264 50.80 -28.38 -10.12
N CYS A 265 51.28 -27.15 -9.91
CA CYS A 265 50.46 -26.07 -9.36
C CYS A 265 49.53 -25.37 -10.37
N ALA A 266 49.28 -25.99 -11.52
CA ALA A 266 48.30 -25.50 -12.49
C ALA A 266 46.87 -25.52 -11.90
N ALA A 267 46.04 -24.57 -12.32
CA ALA A 267 44.66 -24.49 -11.86
C ALA A 267 43.87 -25.74 -12.28
N GLN A 268 43.17 -26.34 -11.32
CA GLN A 268 42.17 -27.39 -11.51
C GLN A 268 40.81 -26.80 -11.17
N THR A 269 39.75 -27.30 -11.79
CA THR A 269 38.38 -26.80 -11.54
C THR A 269 37.44 -27.93 -11.18
N PHE A 270 36.50 -27.64 -10.29
CA PHE A 270 35.26 -28.40 -10.16
C PHE A 270 34.07 -27.48 -10.43
N THR A 271 32.98 -28.08 -10.87
CA THR A 271 31.74 -27.38 -11.17
C THR A 271 30.81 -27.47 -9.97
N VAL A 272 30.19 -26.35 -9.62
CA VAL A 272 29.06 -26.30 -8.68
C VAL A 272 27.78 -26.31 -9.49
N SER A 273 26.95 -27.34 -9.29
CA SER A 273 25.64 -27.45 -9.91
C SER A 273 24.56 -27.24 -8.85
N PRO A 274 23.61 -26.29 -9.02
CA PRO A 274 22.53 -26.07 -8.05
C PRO A 274 21.64 -27.32 -7.92
N ARG A 275 20.73 -27.29 -6.94
CA ARG A 275 19.63 -28.26 -6.84
C ARG A 275 18.76 -28.23 -8.11
N ALA A 276 17.95 -29.27 -8.28
CA ALA A 276 17.11 -29.40 -9.47
C ALA A 276 16.06 -28.29 -9.52
N ASN A 277 15.88 -27.70 -10.71
CA ASN A 277 14.86 -26.68 -10.92
C ASN A 277 13.46 -27.19 -10.53
N ASN A 278 12.70 -26.35 -9.84
CA ASN A 278 11.31 -26.63 -9.49
C ASN A 278 10.39 -25.44 -9.87
N ALA A 279 9.17 -25.40 -9.34
CA ALA A 279 8.20 -24.34 -9.67
C ALA A 279 7.72 -23.59 -8.41
N THR A 280 8.34 -23.89 -7.28
CA THR A 280 8.08 -23.30 -5.97
C THR A 280 9.23 -22.38 -5.60
N PHE A 281 8.93 -21.33 -4.84
CA PHE A 281 9.96 -20.42 -4.36
C PHE A 281 10.72 -21.02 -3.17
N ASP A 282 12.02 -21.21 -3.33
CA ASP A 282 12.95 -21.56 -2.28
C ASP A 282 13.82 -20.34 -1.93
N ALA A 283 13.93 -20.03 -0.63
CA ALA A 283 14.79 -18.93 -0.21
C ALA A 283 16.26 -19.22 -0.56
N ALA A 284 17.02 -18.18 -0.93
CA ALA A 284 18.42 -18.31 -1.26
C ALA A 284 19.21 -18.97 -0.11
N VAL A 285 19.99 -20.00 -0.42
CA VAL A 285 20.81 -20.73 0.56
C VAL A 285 22.28 -20.37 0.37
N THR A 286 22.97 -20.01 1.45
CA THR A 286 24.41 -19.73 1.40
C THR A 286 25.19 -20.76 2.21
N GLY A 287 26.14 -21.38 1.53
CA GLY A 287 26.93 -22.50 1.98
C GLY A 287 28.42 -22.32 1.77
N GLY A 288 29.19 -23.35 2.14
CA GLY A 288 30.64 -23.36 2.02
C GLY A 288 31.17 -24.70 1.53
N VAL A 289 32.21 -24.65 0.71
CA VAL A 289 33.06 -25.78 0.33
C VAL A 289 34.38 -25.64 1.06
N THR A 290 34.71 -26.63 1.89
CA THR A 290 36.02 -26.75 2.55
C THR A 290 36.86 -27.79 1.82
N TYR A 291 38.16 -27.84 2.11
CA TYR A 291 39.09 -28.65 1.33
C TYR A 291 39.93 -29.54 2.25
N GLY A 292 39.83 -30.85 2.05
CA GLY A 292 40.75 -31.83 2.63
C GLY A 292 41.98 -32.04 1.75
N LEU A 293 43.12 -32.37 2.36
CA LEU A 293 44.35 -32.69 1.66
C LEU A 293 44.77 -34.13 1.95
N SER A 294 45.27 -34.86 0.94
CA SER A 294 45.96 -36.14 1.16
C SER A 294 47.18 -35.94 2.06
N SER A 295 47.42 -36.85 3.00
CA SER A 295 48.54 -36.81 3.95
C SER A 295 49.88 -37.04 3.25
N ASN A 296 50.40 -36.04 2.55
CA ASN A 296 51.75 -36.03 1.98
C ASN A 296 52.63 -35.00 2.71
N VAL A 297 53.78 -35.49 3.17
CA VAL A 297 54.71 -34.83 4.10
C VAL A 297 55.13 -33.44 3.60
N GLY A 298 54.62 -32.38 4.24
CA GLY A 298 55.06 -30.99 4.03
C GLY A 298 53.97 -29.93 3.81
N VAL A 299 52.70 -30.29 3.62
CA VAL A 299 51.62 -29.30 3.39
C VAL A 299 50.96 -28.91 4.71
N THR A 300 51.10 -27.65 5.13
CA THR A 300 50.63 -27.19 6.45
C THR A 300 49.29 -26.44 6.43
N THR A 301 48.80 -26.01 5.26
CA THR A 301 47.54 -25.27 5.15
C THR A 301 46.66 -25.80 4.02
N ALA A 302 45.39 -26.05 4.35
CA ALA A 302 44.37 -26.38 3.36
C ALA A 302 44.03 -25.17 2.47
N PRO A 303 43.49 -25.38 1.26
CA PRO A 303 42.94 -24.30 0.45
C PRO A 303 41.89 -23.47 1.22
N PRO A 304 41.83 -22.15 1.02
CA PRO A 304 40.78 -21.31 1.59
C PRO A 304 39.39 -21.78 1.14
N ALA A 305 38.42 -21.75 2.05
CA ALA A 305 37.06 -22.16 1.75
C ALA A 305 36.41 -21.28 0.66
N THR A 306 35.52 -21.88 -0.12
CA THR A 306 34.71 -21.17 -1.13
C THR A 306 33.29 -21.03 -0.63
N VAL A 307 32.74 -19.81 -0.65
CA VAL A 307 31.33 -19.55 -0.37
C VAL A 307 30.49 -19.86 -1.60
N VAL A 308 29.38 -20.58 -1.43
CA VAL A 308 28.45 -20.90 -2.51
C VAL A 308 27.07 -20.39 -2.13
N THR A 309 26.50 -19.51 -2.95
CA THR A 309 25.11 -19.08 -2.80
C THR A 309 24.28 -19.70 -3.92
N VAL A 310 23.19 -20.37 -3.54
CA VAL A 310 22.21 -20.93 -4.48
C VAL A 310 20.95 -20.08 -4.40
N ASN A 311 20.68 -19.37 -5.49
CA ASN A 311 19.44 -18.63 -5.69
C ASN A 311 18.43 -19.50 -6.42
N ASP A 312 17.16 -19.19 -6.21
CA ASP A 312 16.05 -19.70 -7.00
C ASP A 312 15.82 -18.86 -8.25
N ASP A 313 15.31 -19.44 -9.33
CA ASP A 313 14.82 -18.67 -10.49
C ASP A 313 13.39 -18.14 -10.30
N GLU A 314 12.64 -18.68 -9.34
CA GLU A 314 11.38 -18.10 -8.91
C GLU A 314 11.56 -16.88 -8.00
N VAL A 315 10.59 -15.97 -8.04
CA VAL A 315 10.48 -14.86 -7.10
C VAL A 315 9.44 -15.15 -6.02
N ALA A 316 9.73 -14.72 -4.80
CA ALA A 316 8.81 -14.84 -3.66
C ALA A 316 7.42 -14.23 -3.95
N PRO A 317 6.36 -14.73 -3.29
CA PRO A 317 5.03 -14.25 -3.58
C PRO A 317 4.81 -12.81 -3.09
N VAL A 318 4.11 -12.02 -3.90
CA VAL A 318 3.79 -10.61 -3.62
C VAL A 318 2.28 -10.39 -3.77
N PHE A 319 1.64 -9.83 -2.75
CA PHE A 319 0.20 -9.61 -2.71
C PHE A 319 -0.18 -8.14 -2.88
N THR A 320 -1.07 -7.85 -3.81
CA THR A 320 -1.57 -6.49 -4.07
C THR A 320 -3.08 -6.47 -4.24
N VAL A 321 -3.69 -5.29 -4.16
CA VAL A 321 -5.07 -5.08 -4.64
C VAL A 321 -5.08 -4.57 -6.08
N SER A 322 -5.98 -5.11 -6.89
CA SER A 322 -6.18 -4.74 -8.30
C SER A 322 -6.96 -3.43 -8.49
N LYS A 323 -7.74 -3.03 -7.49
CA LYS A 323 -8.60 -1.85 -7.49
C LYS A 323 -8.31 -1.03 -6.24
N LEU A 324 -8.08 0.29 -6.39
CA LEU A 324 -7.71 1.19 -5.27
C LEU A 324 -8.91 1.95 -4.68
N THR A 325 -10.06 1.92 -5.34
CA THR A 325 -11.29 2.55 -4.88
C THR A 325 -12.45 1.57 -5.01
N ALA A 326 -13.38 1.60 -4.08
CA ALA A 326 -14.61 0.84 -4.14
C ALA A 326 -15.79 1.74 -3.77
N SER A 327 -16.95 1.49 -4.38
CA SER A 327 -18.16 2.28 -4.15
C SER A 327 -19.37 1.38 -4.17
N VAL A 328 -20.14 1.42 -3.08
CA VAL A 328 -21.40 0.70 -2.92
C VAL A 328 -22.50 1.70 -2.56
N SER A 329 -23.76 1.36 -2.85
CA SER A 329 -24.92 2.20 -2.52
C SER A 329 -25.97 1.38 -1.80
N GLU A 330 -26.52 1.95 -0.73
CA GLU A 330 -27.74 1.46 -0.10
C GLU A 330 -28.92 1.58 -1.10
N GLY A 331 -29.98 0.79 -0.87
CA GLY A 331 -31.24 0.93 -1.62
C GLY A 331 -32.01 -0.35 -1.87
N ALA A 332 -33.17 -0.19 -2.53
CA ALA A 332 -33.99 -1.31 -3.01
C ALA A 332 -33.30 -2.13 -4.12
N ALA A 333 -32.31 -1.53 -4.78
CA ALA A 333 -31.38 -2.18 -5.71
C ALA A 333 -29.95 -1.80 -5.31
N PRO A 334 -29.41 -2.39 -4.21
CA PRO A 334 -28.10 -2.00 -3.72
C PRO A 334 -27.04 -2.32 -4.76
N THR A 335 -26.05 -1.43 -4.89
CA THR A 335 -24.90 -1.71 -5.75
C THR A 335 -23.80 -2.34 -4.91
N ASN A 336 -23.45 -3.57 -5.26
CA ASN A 336 -22.30 -4.26 -4.69
C ASN A 336 -21.05 -3.91 -5.49
N ASP A 337 -19.90 -4.02 -4.84
CA ASP A 337 -18.61 -3.85 -5.49
C ASP A 337 -17.69 -5.01 -5.13
N THR A 338 -16.69 -5.25 -5.97
CA THR A 338 -15.70 -6.29 -5.76
C THR A 338 -14.32 -5.73 -6.09
N PHE A 339 -13.35 -6.07 -5.26
CA PHE A 339 -11.94 -5.87 -5.59
C PHE A 339 -11.19 -7.19 -5.41
N ASN A 340 -10.14 -7.40 -6.19
CA ASN A 340 -9.37 -8.64 -6.12
C ASN A 340 -8.05 -8.40 -5.41
N VAL A 341 -7.70 -9.33 -4.52
CA VAL A 341 -6.33 -9.53 -4.06
C VAL A 341 -5.61 -10.39 -5.09
N VAL A 342 -4.46 -9.95 -5.55
CA VAL A 342 -3.65 -10.61 -6.60
C VAL A 342 -2.36 -11.13 -5.96
N CYS A 343 -2.05 -12.41 -6.16
CA CYS A 343 -0.74 -12.98 -5.81
C CYS A 343 0.13 -13.14 -7.06
N THR A 344 1.25 -12.42 -7.14
CA THR A 344 2.31 -12.65 -8.13
C THR A 344 3.46 -13.44 -7.52
N GLY A 345 4.40 -13.93 -8.33
CA GLY A 345 5.50 -14.79 -7.87
C GLY A 345 5.09 -16.26 -7.69
N ALA A 346 5.96 -17.07 -7.10
CA ALA A 346 5.71 -18.51 -6.88
C ALA A 346 5.36 -18.81 -5.41
N MET A 347 4.70 -19.94 -5.17
CA MET A 347 4.40 -20.40 -3.81
C MET A 347 5.68 -20.94 -3.15
N PRO A 348 5.95 -20.66 -1.86
CA PRO A 348 7.09 -21.25 -1.18
C PRO A 348 6.91 -22.75 -1.01
N THR A 349 8.02 -23.49 -1.04
CA THR A 349 8.01 -24.95 -0.90
C THR A 349 7.32 -25.39 0.40
N GLY A 350 6.35 -26.30 0.29
CA GLY A 350 5.59 -26.81 1.44
C GLY A 350 4.55 -25.85 2.03
N VAL A 351 4.34 -24.67 1.45
CA VAL A 351 3.36 -23.69 1.92
C VAL A 351 2.14 -23.66 0.99
N SER A 352 1.01 -24.22 1.45
CA SER A 352 -0.29 -24.07 0.79
C SER A 352 -1.43 -24.34 1.78
N PRO A 353 -2.44 -23.45 1.93
CA PRO A 353 -2.58 -22.16 1.26
C PRO A 353 -1.80 -21.02 1.94
N ILE A 354 -1.53 -19.93 1.21
CA ILE A 354 -1.17 -18.63 1.80
C ILE A 354 -2.45 -17.84 2.07
N THR A 355 -2.57 -17.26 3.26
CA THR A 355 -3.74 -16.45 3.65
C THR A 355 -3.37 -14.97 3.80
N VAL A 356 -4.26 -14.09 3.34
CA VAL A 356 -4.13 -12.63 3.45
C VAL A 356 -5.46 -12.05 3.94
N SER A 357 -5.47 -11.50 5.15
CA SER A 357 -6.66 -10.85 5.68
C SER A 357 -6.86 -9.46 5.08
N VAL A 358 -8.12 -9.01 5.02
CA VAL A 358 -8.47 -7.61 4.77
C VAL A 358 -9.04 -7.05 6.05
N THR A 359 -8.46 -5.95 6.55
CA THR A 359 -8.93 -5.27 7.75
C THR A 359 -9.35 -3.84 7.43
N GLN A 360 -10.35 -3.35 8.15
CA GLN A 360 -10.75 -1.96 8.09
C GLN A 360 -9.80 -1.10 8.93
N THR A 361 -9.32 0.00 8.38
CA THR A 361 -8.67 1.09 9.12
C THR A 361 -9.62 2.29 9.12
N ALA A 362 -9.81 2.93 10.28
CA ALA A 362 -10.82 3.99 10.45
C ALA A 362 -10.65 5.13 9.44
N GLY A 363 -11.77 5.58 8.85
CA GLY A 363 -11.86 6.76 7.98
C GLY A 363 -12.35 8.01 8.73
N THR A 364 -12.37 9.16 8.07
CA THR A 364 -12.78 10.46 8.65
C THR A 364 -14.30 10.59 8.85
N ALA A 365 -15.11 9.82 8.12
CA ALA A 365 -16.55 9.63 8.31
C ALA A 365 -16.85 8.13 8.39
N SER A 366 -16.41 7.53 9.51
CA SER A 366 -16.11 6.10 9.60
C SER A 366 -17.34 5.22 9.38
N ALA A 367 -17.47 4.67 8.18
CA ALA A 367 -18.25 3.45 8.00
C ALA A 367 -17.71 2.37 8.96
N MET A 368 -18.53 1.41 9.35
CA MET A 368 -18.15 0.32 10.25
C MET A 368 -18.52 -1.03 9.64
N ALA A 369 -17.53 -1.92 9.51
CA ALA A 369 -17.76 -3.28 9.03
C ALA A 369 -18.76 -4.03 9.93
N GLY A 370 -19.70 -4.75 9.31
CA GLY A 370 -20.80 -5.44 9.98
C GLY A 370 -22.00 -4.55 10.31
N VAL A 371 -21.88 -3.23 10.18
CA VAL A 371 -22.99 -2.27 10.40
C VAL A 371 -23.36 -1.55 9.12
N ASP A 372 -22.40 -0.91 8.46
CA ASP A 372 -22.65 -0.15 7.22
C ASP A 372 -22.38 -0.98 5.96
N TYR A 373 -21.54 -2.01 6.06
CA TYR A 373 -21.22 -2.93 4.97
C TYR A 373 -20.72 -4.27 5.50
N THR A 374 -20.75 -5.30 4.65
CA THR A 374 -20.17 -6.61 4.92
C THR A 374 -19.08 -6.92 3.91
N LEU A 375 -18.08 -7.69 4.36
CA LEU A 375 -16.98 -8.19 3.56
C LEU A 375 -17.06 -9.71 3.48
N THR A 376 -17.07 -10.27 2.27
CA THR A 376 -16.96 -11.72 2.06
C THR A 376 -15.75 -12.05 1.19
N GLY A 377 -15.13 -13.21 1.42
CA GLY A 377 -13.87 -13.61 0.77
C GLY A 377 -12.59 -13.25 1.53
N SER A 378 -12.70 -12.58 2.69
CA SER A 378 -11.58 -12.32 3.63
C SER A 378 -11.58 -13.35 4.77
N PRO A 379 -10.43 -13.96 5.15
CA PRO A 379 -9.13 -13.81 4.50
C PRO A 379 -9.09 -14.47 3.12
N ALA A 380 -8.42 -13.82 2.17
CA ALA A 380 -8.14 -14.39 0.86
C ALA A 380 -7.18 -15.57 1.01
N SER A 381 -7.50 -16.72 0.41
CA SER A 381 -6.72 -17.96 0.50
C SER A 381 -6.20 -18.36 -0.88
N PHE A 382 -4.89 -18.50 -1.03
CA PHE A 382 -4.22 -18.81 -2.29
C PHE A 382 -3.57 -20.19 -2.19
N THR A 383 -3.98 -21.14 -3.04
CA THR A 383 -3.36 -22.46 -3.18
C THR A 383 -2.28 -22.49 -4.27
N ALA A 384 -2.24 -21.45 -5.10
CA ALA A 384 -1.19 -21.15 -6.07
C ALA A 384 -1.03 -19.62 -6.18
N CYS A 385 0.18 -19.19 -6.56
CA CYS A 385 0.44 -17.83 -7.02
C CYS A 385 0.61 -17.84 -8.55
N ALA A 386 1.46 -17.00 -9.14
CA ALA A 386 1.57 -16.78 -10.59
C ALA A 386 0.39 -15.98 -11.21
N GLY A 387 -0.04 -14.92 -10.53
CA GLY A 387 -1.10 -14.02 -11.00
C GLY A 387 -2.50 -14.43 -10.57
N ALA A 388 -2.61 -15.42 -9.68
CA ALA A 388 -3.88 -15.84 -9.11
C ALA A 388 -4.59 -14.67 -8.42
N THR A 389 -5.92 -14.64 -8.50
CA THR A 389 -6.74 -13.57 -7.93
C THR A 389 -7.84 -14.13 -7.05
N GLN A 390 -8.00 -13.56 -5.85
CA GLN A 390 -9.12 -13.85 -4.95
C GLN A 390 -10.00 -12.62 -4.79
N ALA A 391 -11.29 -12.78 -5.05
CA ALA A 391 -12.28 -11.72 -4.98
C ALA A 391 -12.68 -11.44 -3.52
N ILE A 392 -12.72 -10.16 -3.17
CA ILE A 392 -13.30 -9.64 -1.93
C ILE A 392 -14.56 -8.87 -2.31
N ASN A 393 -15.72 -9.37 -1.89
CA ASN A 393 -16.99 -8.75 -2.22
C ASN A 393 -17.41 -7.81 -1.10
N LEU A 394 -17.86 -6.63 -1.50
CA LEU A 394 -18.40 -5.57 -0.67
C LEU A 394 -19.90 -5.47 -0.93
N THR A 395 -20.66 -5.63 0.14
CA THR A 395 -22.12 -5.47 0.12
C THR A 395 -22.47 -4.39 1.15
N PRO A 396 -23.19 -3.32 0.78
CA PRO A 396 -23.64 -2.31 1.73
C PRO A 396 -24.71 -2.91 2.67
N ARG A 397 -25.03 -2.21 3.76
CA ARG A 397 -26.23 -2.56 4.54
C ARG A 397 -27.49 -2.36 3.68
N ALA A 398 -28.59 -2.97 4.09
CA ALA A 398 -29.89 -2.73 3.47
C ALA A 398 -30.34 -1.28 3.74
N ASN A 399 -31.07 -0.68 2.78
CA ASN A 399 -31.70 0.64 3.00
C ASN A 399 -32.61 0.57 4.23
N ASN A 400 -32.41 1.53 5.13
CA ASN A 400 -33.13 1.68 6.39
C ASN A 400 -34.09 2.90 6.38
N GLY A 401 -34.15 3.60 5.26
CA GLY A 401 -34.96 4.78 5.00
C GLY A 401 -34.40 6.05 5.59
N THR A 402 -33.31 6.03 6.38
CA THR A 402 -32.77 7.21 7.06
C THR A 402 -31.61 7.83 6.30
N ASN A 403 -31.65 9.16 6.11
CA ASN A 403 -30.51 9.91 5.60
C ASN A 403 -29.37 9.94 6.64
N ASP A 404 -28.46 8.98 6.53
CA ASP A 404 -27.24 8.84 7.31
C ASP A 404 -26.05 9.55 6.62
N GLY A 405 -26.24 9.99 5.37
CA GLY A 405 -25.22 10.58 4.53
C GLY A 405 -24.19 9.56 4.03
N SER A 406 -23.40 9.95 3.03
CA SER A 406 -22.35 9.06 2.51
C SER A 406 -21.24 8.81 3.53
N LYS A 407 -20.85 7.55 3.71
CA LYS A 407 -19.80 7.13 4.66
C LYS A 407 -18.56 6.64 3.93
N THR A 408 -17.40 6.69 4.59
CA THR A 408 -16.12 6.29 4.00
C THR A 408 -15.28 5.40 4.93
N ALA A 409 -14.45 4.53 4.34
CA ALA A 409 -13.49 3.70 5.07
C ALA A 409 -12.27 3.35 4.20
N THR A 410 -11.20 2.88 4.83
CA THR A 410 -10.04 2.31 4.12
C THR A 410 -9.92 0.83 4.45
N LEU A 411 -9.88 -0.02 3.42
CA LEU A 411 -9.67 -1.46 3.56
C LEU A 411 -8.23 -1.78 3.23
N THR A 412 -7.50 -2.39 4.16
CA THR A 412 -6.05 -2.63 4.04
C THR A 412 -5.75 -4.11 4.09
N LEU A 413 -4.82 -4.57 3.25
CA LEU A 413 -4.29 -5.93 3.33
C LEU A 413 -3.46 -6.10 4.62
N GLY A 414 -3.79 -7.14 5.39
CA GLY A 414 -3.00 -7.60 6.53
C GLY A 414 -1.74 -8.35 6.11
N THR A 415 -0.90 -8.69 7.09
CA THR A 415 0.32 -9.45 6.85
C THR A 415 0.00 -10.83 6.27
N PRO A 416 0.54 -11.20 5.09
CA PRO A 416 0.33 -12.52 4.51
C PRO A 416 1.03 -13.59 5.34
N SER A 417 0.50 -14.82 5.37
CA SER A 417 1.13 -15.93 6.12
C SER A 417 2.51 -16.34 5.57
N ALA A 418 2.78 -16.05 4.29
CA ALA A 418 4.10 -16.14 3.67
C ALA A 418 4.21 -15.13 2.50
N GLY A 419 5.42 -14.73 2.15
CA GLY A 419 5.68 -13.71 1.13
C GLY A 419 5.62 -12.29 1.65
N SER A 420 5.35 -11.35 0.75
CA SER A 420 5.29 -9.93 1.09
C SER A 420 4.10 -9.25 0.42
N LEU A 421 3.75 -8.08 0.91
CA LEU A 421 2.75 -7.23 0.26
C LEU A 421 3.45 -6.34 -0.79
N GLY A 422 2.79 -6.00 -1.89
CA GLY A 422 3.33 -5.12 -2.94
C GLY A 422 3.09 -3.63 -2.65
N THR A 423 3.09 -2.76 -3.66
CA THR A 423 2.85 -1.32 -3.46
C THR A 423 1.39 -1.00 -3.16
N ASN A 424 0.46 -1.60 -3.91
CA ASN A 424 -0.99 -1.39 -3.76
C ASN A 424 -1.55 -2.31 -2.68
N ARG A 425 -1.84 -1.75 -1.50
CA ARG A 425 -2.29 -2.52 -0.32
C ARG A 425 -3.59 -2.05 0.30
N ALA A 426 -4.16 -0.95 -0.19
CA ALA A 426 -5.32 -0.31 0.40
C ALA A 426 -6.36 0.05 -0.66
N VAL A 427 -7.63 -0.05 -0.28
CA VAL A 427 -8.80 0.31 -1.09
C VAL A 427 -9.60 1.36 -0.34
N ALA A 428 -9.83 2.52 -0.94
CA ALA A 428 -10.72 3.54 -0.40
C ALA A 428 -12.17 3.17 -0.70
N LEU A 429 -12.97 2.92 0.33
CA LEU A 429 -14.39 2.57 0.23
C LEU A 429 -15.25 3.81 0.45
N THR A 430 -16.22 4.03 -0.44
CA THR A 430 -17.34 4.96 -0.25
C THR A 430 -18.65 4.17 -0.24
N ILE A 431 -19.51 4.47 0.73
CA ILE A 431 -20.86 3.94 0.84
C ILE A 431 -21.80 5.12 0.61
N ALA A 432 -22.49 5.12 -0.53
CA ALA A 432 -23.51 6.09 -0.86
C ALA A 432 -24.80 5.73 -0.12
N ASP A 433 -25.39 6.75 0.50
CA ASP A 433 -26.70 6.69 1.10
C ASP A 433 -27.74 7.08 0.04
N ASP A 434 -28.79 6.28 -0.11
CA ASP A 434 -29.85 6.54 -1.11
C ASP A 434 -31.04 7.31 -0.53
N ASP A 435 -30.99 7.61 0.77
CA ASP A 435 -32.01 8.37 1.46
C ASP A 435 -31.68 9.87 1.50
N GLY A 436 -32.51 10.69 0.84
CA GLY A 436 -32.42 12.15 0.90
C GLY A 436 -33.28 12.76 2.01
N PRO A 437 -33.13 14.07 2.31
CA PRO A 437 -34.13 14.78 3.12
C PRO A 437 -35.49 14.78 2.41
N PHE A 438 -36.58 15.01 3.16
CA PHE A 438 -37.88 15.25 2.54
C PHE A 438 -37.83 16.43 1.56
N THR A 439 -38.63 16.41 0.51
CA THR A 439 -38.95 17.59 -0.30
C THR A 439 -40.38 18.01 0.02
N VAL A 440 -40.61 19.30 0.28
CA VAL A 440 -41.96 19.81 0.57
C VAL A 440 -42.40 20.79 -0.51
N SER A 441 -43.65 20.66 -0.95
CA SER A 441 -44.26 21.56 -1.94
C SER A 441 -45.58 22.11 -1.43
N VAL A 442 -45.91 23.32 -1.88
CA VAL A 442 -47.20 23.95 -1.66
C VAL A 442 -47.81 24.33 -3.01
N VAL A 443 -49.09 23.99 -3.20
CA VAL A 443 -49.86 24.28 -4.41
C VAL A 443 -51.15 24.99 -4.03
N ALA A 444 -51.54 25.98 -4.82
CA ALA A 444 -52.79 26.70 -4.65
C ALA A 444 -53.96 25.91 -5.22
N ASN A 445 -55.05 25.83 -4.46
CA ASN A 445 -56.36 25.41 -4.93
C ASN A 445 -57.23 26.68 -5.06
N PRO A 446 -57.30 27.28 -6.25
CA PRO A 446 -57.86 28.62 -6.46
C PRO A 446 -59.39 28.65 -6.33
N GLY A 447 -59.95 29.86 -6.37
CA GLY A 447 -61.39 30.10 -6.37
C GLY A 447 -61.90 30.95 -5.20
N CYS A 448 -61.05 31.72 -4.52
CA CYS A 448 -61.51 32.57 -3.42
C CYS A 448 -62.33 33.74 -3.97
N ALA A 449 -63.57 33.88 -3.53
CA ALA A 449 -64.42 35.01 -3.87
C ALA A 449 -65.42 35.28 -2.75
N GLU A 450 -65.52 36.53 -2.34
CA GLU A 450 -66.57 36.98 -1.45
C GLU A 450 -67.94 36.88 -2.17
N PRO A 451 -69.03 36.61 -1.45
CA PRO A 451 -69.12 36.49 0.01
C PRO A 451 -68.95 35.07 0.56
N ALA A 452 -68.84 34.04 -0.28
CA ALA A 452 -69.07 32.65 0.15
C ALA A 452 -68.08 31.60 -0.36
N THR A 453 -67.17 31.94 -1.28
CA THR A 453 -66.30 30.95 -1.92
C THR A 453 -64.95 30.91 -1.25
N ASN A 454 -64.75 29.88 -0.43
CA ASN A 454 -63.48 29.60 0.23
C ASN A 454 -62.50 28.89 -0.73
N CYS A 455 -61.22 28.94 -0.41
CA CYS A 455 -60.15 28.31 -1.18
C CYS A 455 -59.14 27.65 -0.24
N SER A 456 -58.07 27.05 -0.79
CA SER A 456 -57.08 26.38 0.07
C SER A 456 -55.70 26.28 -0.58
N PHE A 457 -54.72 25.87 0.23
CA PHE A 457 -53.44 25.37 -0.25
C PHE A 457 -53.29 23.90 0.09
N SER A 458 -52.73 23.13 -0.83
CA SER A 458 -52.32 21.75 -0.63
C SER A 458 -50.81 21.68 -0.40
N VAL A 459 -50.41 21.09 0.72
CA VAL A 459 -49.02 20.85 1.10
C VAL A 459 -48.76 19.35 1.01
N THR A 460 -47.72 18.97 0.26
CA THR A 460 -47.30 17.57 0.09
C THR A 460 -45.82 17.41 0.40
N ARG A 461 -45.43 16.21 0.81
CA ARG A 461 -44.03 15.80 0.98
C ARG A 461 -43.66 14.69 0.01
N SER A 462 -42.40 14.59 -0.38
CA SER A 462 -41.87 13.47 -1.16
C SER A 462 -40.44 13.13 -0.74
N GLY A 463 -40.00 11.88 -0.97
CA GLY A 463 -38.72 11.36 -0.49
C GLY A 463 -38.67 11.14 1.04
N GLY A 464 -37.47 10.97 1.58
CA GLY A 464 -37.17 10.91 3.03
C GLY A 464 -37.77 9.74 3.83
N ASN A 465 -37.31 9.60 5.09
CA ASN A 465 -37.78 8.57 6.02
C ASN A 465 -39.16 8.89 6.62
N VAL A 466 -40.22 8.21 6.19
CA VAL A 466 -41.55 8.42 6.78
C VAL A 466 -41.68 8.01 8.24
N ALA A 467 -40.75 7.23 8.82
CA ALA A 467 -40.85 6.69 10.19
C ALA A 467 -40.96 7.76 11.29
N ASN A 468 -40.40 8.95 11.06
CA ASN A 468 -40.48 10.08 11.98
C ASN A 468 -41.49 11.12 11.47
N ALA A 469 -42.13 11.82 12.41
CA ALA A 469 -43.01 12.93 12.07
C ALA A 469 -42.20 14.13 11.53
N LEU A 470 -42.71 14.75 10.46
CA LEU A 470 -42.16 15.96 9.85
C LEU A 470 -43.11 17.13 10.12
N THR A 471 -42.62 18.17 10.81
CA THR A 471 -43.37 19.42 11.01
C THR A 471 -42.73 20.52 10.18
N VAL A 472 -43.52 21.12 9.29
CA VAL A 472 -43.09 22.14 8.33
C VAL A 472 -43.80 23.46 8.64
N PRO A 473 -43.06 24.57 8.87
CA PRO A 473 -43.65 25.89 8.95
C PRO A 473 -44.02 26.40 7.55
N ILE A 474 -45.20 27.00 7.42
CA ILE A 474 -45.74 27.62 6.22
C ILE A 474 -46.06 29.08 6.54
N ASN A 475 -45.31 29.99 5.92
CA ASN A 475 -45.50 31.42 6.03
C ASN A 475 -46.71 31.85 5.22
N ILE A 476 -47.69 32.47 5.88
CA ILE A 476 -48.89 32.99 5.24
C ILE A 476 -48.79 34.51 5.20
N GLY A 477 -48.80 35.08 3.99
CA GLY A 477 -48.76 36.52 3.75
C GLY A 477 -49.58 36.92 2.51
N GLY A 478 -49.24 38.05 1.90
CA GLY A 478 -49.94 38.59 0.73
C GLY A 478 -50.44 40.01 0.98
N THR A 479 -51.37 40.45 0.12
CA THR A 479 -51.98 41.78 0.21
C THR A 479 -53.35 41.76 0.88
N ALA A 480 -53.96 40.59 1.06
CA ALA A 480 -55.23 40.44 1.76
C ALA A 480 -55.07 40.60 3.29
N ALA A 481 -56.03 41.25 3.92
CA ALA A 481 -56.08 41.44 5.37
C ALA A 481 -56.55 40.15 6.05
N ARG A 482 -55.66 39.56 6.86
CA ARG A 482 -55.94 38.33 7.62
C ARG A 482 -56.65 38.65 8.93
N ASP A 483 -57.97 38.75 8.91
CA ASP A 483 -58.82 38.98 10.06
C ASP A 483 -60.19 38.30 9.82
N ALA A 484 -60.80 37.75 10.87
CA ALA A 484 -62.15 37.18 10.81
C ALA A 484 -63.25 38.24 10.97
N SER A 485 -62.89 39.50 11.20
CA SER A 485 -63.79 40.64 11.35
C SER A 485 -64.44 41.06 10.04
N THR A 486 -65.77 41.16 10.02
CA THR A 486 -66.56 41.68 8.89
C THR A 486 -66.39 43.18 8.64
N THR A 487 -65.58 43.88 9.46
CA THR A 487 -65.36 45.33 9.33
C THR A 487 -64.11 45.64 8.49
N ALA A 488 -63.15 44.72 8.39
CA ALA A 488 -61.86 44.99 7.74
C ALA A 488 -61.06 43.75 7.29
N GLY A 489 -61.53 42.53 7.59
CA GLY A 489 -60.85 41.30 7.24
C GLY A 489 -61.32 40.77 5.89
N ASP A 490 -60.37 40.33 5.07
CA ASP A 490 -60.65 39.70 3.77
C ASP A 490 -60.70 38.16 3.93
N TYR A 491 -59.91 37.61 4.88
CA TYR A 491 -59.88 36.17 5.15
C TYR A 491 -59.37 35.80 6.54
N TYR A 492 -59.65 34.57 6.96
CA TYR A 492 -58.95 33.89 8.05
C TYR A 492 -58.52 32.48 7.65
N ILE A 493 -57.61 31.87 8.42
CA ILE A 493 -57.23 30.46 8.22
C ILE A 493 -58.11 29.58 9.10
N GLY A 494 -58.80 28.61 8.50
CA GLY A 494 -59.66 27.67 9.23
C GLY A 494 -58.87 26.60 9.98
N ALA A 495 -59.33 26.20 11.18
CA ALA A 495 -58.64 25.20 12.00
C ALA A 495 -58.65 23.77 11.40
N ALA A 496 -59.73 23.39 10.71
CA ALA A 496 -59.88 22.11 10.02
C ALA A 496 -60.75 22.24 8.75
N ALA A 497 -61.76 23.10 8.81
CA ALA A 497 -62.56 23.61 7.71
C ALA A 497 -62.93 25.08 7.99
N CYS A 498 -63.58 25.74 7.03
CA CYS A 498 -64.16 27.06 7.26
C CYS A 498 -65.40 26.97 8.17
N GLY A 499 -65.51 27.88 9.14
CA GLY A 499 -66.55 27.85 10.19
C GLY A 499 -66.02 28.04 11.62
N SER A 500 -64.71 27.97 11.82
CA SER A 500 -64.06 28.39 13.08
C SER A 500 -62.69 28.98 12.77
N VAL A 501 -62.40 30.11 13.40
CA VAL A 501 -61.11 30.80 13.25
C VAL A 501 -60.01 29.91 13.81
N GLY A 502 -59.01 29.58 12.99
CA GLY A 502 -57.79 28.91 13.41
C GLY A 502 -56.86 29.84 14.18
N THR A 503 -55.55 29.62 14.10
CA THR A 503 -54.56 30.47 14.77
C THR A 503 -54.69 31.93 14.31
N ALA A 504 -55.10 32.82 15.22
CA ALA A 504 -55.50 34.19 14.92
C ALA A 504 -54.34 35.09 14.43
N SER A 505 -53.08 34.67 14.57
CA SER A 505 -51.91 35.42 14.10
C SER A 505 -50.69 34.50 13.96
N GLY A 506 -49.86 34.72 12.93
CA GLY A 506 -48.60 34.01 12.68
C GLY A 506 -48.65 32.92 11.60
N ASP A 507 -47.48 32.32 11.35
CA ASP A 507 -47.28 31.23 10.38
C ASP A 507 -48.02 29.95 10.80
N VAL A 508 -48.41 29.14 9.82
CA VAL A 508 -49.10 27.86 10.03
C VAL A 508 -48.07 26.74 10.09
N SER A 509 -48.24 25.75 10.96
CA SER A 509 -47.41 24.54 10.95
C SER A 509 -48.19 23.35 10.43
N VAL A 510 -47.65 22.67 9.41
CA VAL A 510 -48.18 21.43 8.85
C VAL A 510 -47.37 20.26 9.37
N THR A 511 -48.02 19.29 10.01
CA THR A 511 -47.36 18.08 10.51
C THR A 511 -47.79 16.86 9.70
N PHE A 512 -46.82 16.21 9.08
CA PHE A 512 -46.94 14.84 8.59
C PHE A 512 -46.56 13.88 9.72
N ALA A 513 -47.45 12.98 10.09
CA ALA A 513 -47.24 12.04 11.18
C ALA A 513 -46.17 10.99 10.83
N ALA A 514 -45.64 10.34 11.86
CA ALA A 514 -44.82 9.15 11.69
C ALA A 514 -45.59 8.08 10.88
N ASN A 515 -44.88 7.45 9.94
CA ASN A 515 -45.36 6.46 8.98
C ASN A 515 -46.44 6.95 8.00
N GLU A 516 -46.67 8.27 7.90
CA GLU A 516 -47.62 8.82 6.93
C GLU A 516 -47.05 8.73 5.50
N VAL A 517 -47.79 8.17 4.55
CA VAL A 517 -47.28 7.94 3.19
C VAL A 517 -47.04 9.28 2.46
N ASN A 518 -46.02 9.36 1.61
CA ASN A 518 -45.65 10.60 0.87
C ASN A 518 -46.80 11.19 0.02
N SER A 519 -47.77 10.38 -0.43
CA SER A 519 -48.90 10.87 -1.22
C SER A 519 -49.99 11.58 -0.41
N VAL A 520 -49.86 11.69 0.92
CA VAL A 520 -50.89 12.36 1.74
C VAL A 520 -50.79 13.87 1.59
N VAL A 521 -51.93 14.49 1.28
CA VAL A 521 -52.08 15.94 1.13
C VAL A 521 -52.54 16.54 2.45
N LYS A 522 -51.86 17.60 2.90
CA LYS A 522 -52.32 18.44 4.01
C LYS A 522 -52.93 19.72 3.46
N THR A 523 -54.03 20.17 4.04
CA THR A 523 -54.77 21.32 3.53
C THR A 523 -54.69 22.49 4.49
N ILE A 524 -54.38 23.67 3.96
CA ILE A 524 -54.51 24.95 4.65
C ILE A 524 -55.74 25.65 4.07
N ASN A 525 -56.80 25.77 4.85
CA ASN A 525 -58.05 26.38 4.39
C ASN A 525 -57.96 27.90 4.51
N VAL A 526 -58.24 28.60 3.42
CA VAL A 526 -58.35 30.05 3.34
C VAL A 526 -59.84 30.37 3.26
N CYS A 527 -60.36 30.97 4.32
CA CYS A 527 -61.79 31.22 4.49
C CYS A 527 -62.07 32.70 4.27
N THR A 528 -62.82 33.02 3.22
CA THR A 528 -63.16 34.40 2.85
C THR A 528 -64.11 35.01 3.88
N VAL A 529 -63.96 36.31 4.11
CA VAL A 529 -64.82 37.07 5.02
C VAL A 529 -65.47 38.15 4.21
N ASN A 530 -66.78 38.02 3.97
CA ASN A 530 -67.56 39.12 3.41
C ASN A 530 -67.48 40.31 4.37
N ASN A 531 -66.92 41.41 3.89
CA ASN A 531 -66.74 42.61 4.68
C ASN A 531 -67.58 43.77 4.09
N VAL A 532 -67.16 45.02 4.29
CA VAL A 532 -67.85 46.20 3.76
C VAL A 532 -66.86 47.23 3.20
N VAL A 533 -65.59 46.84 3.10
CA VAL A 533 -64.47 47.68 2.69
C VAL A 533 -64.22 47.41 1.22
N LEU A 534 -64.39 48.44 0.40
CA LEU A 534 -63.96 48.36 -0.99
C LEU A 534 -62.45 48.16 -1.05
N ASN A 535 -62.06 46.97 -1.47
CA ASN A 535 -60.69 46.61 -1.72
C ASN A 535 -60.35 46.80 -3.20
N ALA A 536 -59.05 46.81 -3.53
CA ALA A 536 -58.68 46.62 -4.93
C ALA A 536 -59.27 45.28 -5.39
N SER A 537 -59.86 45.21 -6.59
CA SER A 537 -60.70 44.09 -7.07
C SER A 537 -60.04 42.70 -7.02
N VAL A 538 -58.74 42.63 -6.74
CA VAL A 538 -58.00 41.39 -6.53
C VAL A 538 -56.97 41.59 -5.40
N ARG A 539 -57.22 40.99 -4.24
CA ARG A 539 -56.20 40.85 -3.18
C ARG A 539 -55.64 39.44 -3.16
N SER A 540 -54.44 39.26 -2.65
CA SER A 540 -53.73 37.97 -2.72
C SER A 540 -53.44 37.40 -1.34
N VAL A 541 -53.52 36.08 -1.23
CA VAL A 541 -52.99 35.29 -0.12
C VAL A 541 -51.88 34.42 -0.69
N THR A 542 -50.70 34.46 -0.07
CA THR A 542 -49.53 33.69 -0.49
C THR A 542 -49.12 32.76 0.64
N ALA A 543 -48.95 31.48 0.32
CA ALA A 543 -48.35 30.48 1.19
C ALA A 543 -46.94 30.16 0.71
N LEU A 544 -45.95 30.29 1.59
CA LEU A 544 -44.54 30.02 1.33
C LEU A 544 -44.06 28.93 2.30
N VAL A 545 -43.51 27.83 1.78
CA VAL A 545 -42.82 26.84 2.60
C VAL A 545 -41.59 27.52 3.20
N ALA A 546 -41.49 27.56 4.53
CA ALA A 546 -40.36 28.19 5.20
C ALA A 546 -39.05 27.48 4.82
N ALA A 547 -37.96 28.22 4.79
CA ALA A 547 -36.65 27.59 4.71
C ALA A 547 -36.40 26.73 5.96
N PRO A 548 -35.86 25.51 5.81
CA PRO A 548 -35.41 24.74 6.96
C PRO A 548 -34.35 25.58 7.70
N GLY A 549 -34.60 25.87 8.98
CA GLY A 549 -33.66 26.60 9.84
C GLY A 549 -32.44 25.73 10.19
N THR A 550 -32.30 25.32 11.44
CA THR A 550 -31.26 24.37 11.89
C THR A 550 -31.59 22.90 11.58
N ARG A 551 -32.75 22.63 10.96
CA ARG A 551 -33.25 21.28 10.66
C ARG A 551 -32.76 20.86 9.27
N THR A 552 -32.16 19.68 9.14
CA THR A 552 -31.64 19.16 7.85
C THR A 552 -32.55 18.11 7.21
N ASP A 553 -33.72 17.88 7.77
CA ASP A 553 -34.58 16.73 7.44
C ASP A 553 -35.58 17.01 6.32
N TYR A 554 -35.75 18.27 5.89
CA TYR A 554 -36.44 18.61 4.66
C TYR A 554 -35.71 19.68 3.85
N THR A 555 -36.02 19.71 2.57
CA THR A 555 -35.59 20.70 1.58
C THR A 555 -36.82 21.27 0.90
N GLN A 556 -36.69 22.52 0.48
CA GLN A 556 -37.70 23.20 -0.31
C GLN A 556 -37.72 22.64 -1.74
N SER A 557 -38.88 22.23 -2.24
CA SER A 557 -39.03 21.89 -3.65
C SER A 557 -39.09 23.15 -4.53
N SER A 558 -39.15 22.96 -5.85
CA SER A 558 -39.36 24.06 -6.81
C SER A 558 -40.71 24.77 -6.67
N ALA A 559 -41.73 24.11 -6.13
CA ALA A 559 -43.05 24.69 -5.84
C ALA A 559 -43.11 25.14 -4.38
N THR A 560 -42.30 26.14 -4.06
CA THR A 560 -42.06 26.62 -2.69
C THR A 560 -43.06 27.68 -2.25
N ALA A 561 -43.66 28.39 -3.20
CA ALA A 561 -44.65 29.42 -2.97
C ALA A 561 -45.87 29.18 -3.85
N ALA A 562 -47.06 29.39 -3.29
CA ALA A 562 -48.32 29.34 -4.00
C ALA A 562 -49.16 30.56 -3.63
N GLN A 563 -49.92 31.08 -4.60
CA GLN A 563 -50.76 32.25 -4.40
C GLN A 563 -52.19 31.93 -4.83
N VAL A 564 -53.15 32.39 -4.03
CA VAL A 564 -54.56 32.51 -4.41
C VAL A 564 -54.96 33.97 -4.35
N THR A 565 -55.98 34.34 -5.11
CA THR A 565 -56.55 35.69 -5.07
C THR A 565 -57.98 35.66 -4.56
N ILE A 566 -58.35 36.68 -3.80
CA ILE A 566 -59.70 36.94 -3.29
C ILE A 566 -60.28 38.04 -4.18
N ALA A 567 -61.38 37.71 -4.84
CA ALA A 567 -62.23 38.68 -5.51
C ALA A 567 -63.20 39.30 -4.49
N ASP A 568 -63.20 40.63 -4.44
CA ASP A 568 -64.10 41.48 -3.66
C ASP A 568 -65.47 41.53 -4.33
N ASP A 569 -66.57 41.48 -3.57
CA ASP A 569 -67.93 41.66 -4.11
C ASP A 569 -68.46 43.10 -3.91
N GLU A 570 -67.72 43.96 -3.22
CA GLU A 570 -68.03 45.37 -3.04
C GLU A 570 -67.81 46.19 -4.32
N VAL A 571 -68.80 47.03 -4.63
CA VAL A 571 -68.80 47.90 -5.81
C VAL A 571 -69.21 49.33 -5.44
N THR A 572 -68.67 50.33 -6.15
CA THR A 572 -68.90 51.75 -5.86
C THR A 572 -70.25 52.27 -6.40
N VAL A 573 -70.97 53.08 -5.61
CA VAL A 573 -72.21 53.78 -6.02
C VAL A 573 -72.10 55.28 -5.72
N ASN A 574 -72.47 56.14 -6.68
CA ASN A 574 -72.27 57.60 -6.62
C ASN A 574 -73.56 58.40 -6.87
N ALA A 575 -73.83 59.41 -6.06
CA ALA A 575 -74.83 60.45 -6.34
C ALA A 575 -74.31 61.46 -7.38
N ILE A 576 -75.12 61.94 -8.31
CA ILE A 576 -74.67 62.85 -9.37
C ILE A 576 -75.65 64.01 -9.54
N ALA A 577 -75.10 65.22 -9.70
CA ALA A 577 -75.82 66.47 -9.92
C ALA A 577 -75.37 67.09 -11.27
N GLY A 578 -76.29 67.23 -12.22
CA GLY A 578 -76.06 67.80 -13.56
C GLY A 578 -76.16 66.79 -14.72
N ALA A 579 -76.00 67.28 -15.96
CA ALA A 579 -76.29 66.52 -17.19
C ALA A 579 -75.14 65.63 -17.72
N THR A 580 -73.93 65.70 -17.15
CA THR A 580 -72.73 65.05 -17.73
C THR A 580 -72.14 63.92 -16.90
N GLY A 581 -72.83 63.46 -15.84
CA GLY A 581 -72.43 62.21 -15.18
C GLY A 581 -71.19 62.24 -14.28
N THR A 582 -70.57 63.41 -14.10
CA THR A 582 -69.25 63.51 -13.40
C THR A 582 -69.20 64.59 -12.32
N ALA A 583 -70.32 65.27 -12.04
CA ALA A 583 -70.35 66.40 -11.13
C ALA A 583 -70.95 66.00 -9.76
N THR A 584 -70.10 66.06 -8.72
CA THR A 584 -70.49 66.08 -7.30
C THR A 584 -71.20 67.39 -6.94
N SER A 585 -70.93 68.46 -7.69
CA SER A 585 -71.68 69.70 -7.65
C SER A 585 -71.76 70.37 -9.03
N GLY A 586 -72.93 70.92 -9.37
CA GLY A 586 -73.18 71.67 -10.60
C GLY A 586 -73.82 73.02 -10.30
N SER A 587 -73.84 73.91 -11.29
CA SER A 587 -74.62 75.14 -11.22
C SER A 587 -75.41 75.36 -12.51
N VAL A 588 -76.65 75.79 -12.37
CA VAL A 588 -77.52 76.18 -13.49
C VAL A 588 -78.05 77.58 -13.24
N PRO A 589 -78.24 78.43 -14.27
CA PRO A 589 -78.95 79.69 -14.11
C PRO A 589 -80.46 79.45 -13.87
N GLU A 590 -81.18 80.47 -13.41
CA GLU A 590 -82.64 80.42 -13.33
C GLU A 590 -83.30 80.25 -14.71
N GLY A 591 -84.35 79.43 -14.79
CA GLY A 591 -85.01 79.02 -16.04
C GLY A 591 -84.47 77.73 -16.67
N ALA A 592 -83.37 77.18 -16.14
CA ALA A 592 -82.75 75.96 -16.63
C ALA A 592 -83.13 74.71 -15.81
N VAL A 593 -82.83 73.53 -16.35
CA VAL A 593 -83.15 72.25 -15.69
C VAL A 593 -81.98 71.78 -14.82
N ALA A 594 -82.21 71.64 -13.51
CA ALA A 594 -81.34 70.90 -12.61
C ALA A 594 -81.64 69.39 -12.70
N SER A 595 -80.62 68.56 -12.91
CA SER A 595 -80.78 67.11 -13.07
C SER A 595 -80.04 66.35 -11.96
N PHE A 596 -80.63 65.25 -11.49
CA PHE A 596 -80.02 64.35 -10.52
C PHE A 596 -80.04 62.91 -11.03
N SER A 597 -78.93 62.21 -10.91
CA SER A 597 -78.78 60.81 -11.31
C SER A 597 -77.93 60.03 -10.32
N VAL A 598 -77.97 58.70 -10.40
CA VAL A 598 -77.10 57.82 -9.61
C VAL A 598 -76.27 57.00 -10.57
N SER A 599 -74.95 57.02 -10.40
CA SER A 599 -74.06 56.11 -11.13
C SER A 599 -74.06 54.78 -10.39
N CYS A 600 -74.66 53.79 -11.03
CA CYS A 600 -74.72 52.43 -10.55
C CYS A 600 -73.55 51.62 -11.12
N PRO A 601 -72.92 50.74 -10.32
CA PRO A 601 -71.95 49.79 -10.82
C PRO A 601 -72.62 48.71 -11.67
N ALA A 602 -71.83 47.99 -12.47
CA ALA A 602 -72.28 46.76 -13.10
C ALA A 602 -72.40 45.67 -12.02
N GLY A 603 -73.56 45.05 -11.85
CA GLY A 603 -73.71 43.99 -10.84
C GLY A 603 -75.14 43.74 -10.36
N ASP A 604 -75.28 43.09 -9.21
CA ASP A 604 -76.57 42.73 -8.63
C ASP A 604 -77.47 43.94 -8.36
N ALA A 605 -78.79 43.71 -8.34
CA ALA A 605 -79.75 44.78 -8.21
C ALA A 605 -79.68 45.43 -6.81
N ILE A 606 -79.40 46.73 -6.75
CA ILE A 606 -79.29 47.52 -5.51
C ILE A 606 -80.44 48.52 -5.47
N ALA A 607 -81.17 48.57 -4.34
CA ALA A 607 -82.18 49.61 -4.08
C ALA A 607 -81.65 50.64 -3.07
N LEU A 608 -81.73 51.93 -3.40
CA LEU A 608 -81.32 53.03 -2.54
C LEU A 608 -82.45 54.06 -2.38
N ASN A 609 -82.61 54.59 -1.18
CA ASN A 609 -83.48 55.74 -0.96
C ASN A 609 -82.73 57.02 -1.35
N TYR A 610 -83.42 57.97 -1.97
CA TYR A 610 -82.88 59.31 -2.23
C TYR A 610 -83.82 60.39 -1.68
N SER A 611 -83.23 61.51 -1.25
CA SER A 611 -83.95 62.72 -0.85
C SER A 611 -83.28 63.96 -1.46
N ILE A 612 -84.06 64.92 -1.92
CA ILE A 612 -83.60 66.19 -2.52
C ILE A 612 -84.15 67.34 -1.68
N THR A 613 -83.26 68.16 -1.12
CA THR A 613 -83.59 69.24 -0.18
C THR A 613 -82.95 70.57 -0.60
N PRO A 614 -83.66 71.71 -0.51
CA PRO A 614 -85.05 71.88 -0.09
C PRO A 614 -86.04 71.59 -1.24
N ALA A 615 -87.19 71.00 -0.93
CA ALA A 615 -88.30 70.88 -1.88
C ALA A 615 -89.15 72.16 -1.85
N LEU A 616 -88.70 73.22 -2.52
CA LEU A 616 -89.42 74.49 -2.60
C LEU A 616 -90.74 74.29 -3.35
N VAL A 617 -91.86 74.76 -2.78
CA VAL A 617 -93.20 74.63 -3.38
C VAL A 617 -93.62 75.99 -3.94
N GLY A 618 -93.93 76.06 -5.23
CA GLY A 618 -94.47 77.25 -5.89
C GLY A 618 -93.45 78.22 -6.50
N LEU A 619 -92.15 77.89 -6.49
CA LEU A 619 -91.08 78.63 -7.18
C LEU A 619 -90.31 77.79 -8.20
N ASP A 620 -90.26 76.47 -8.04
CA ASP A 620 -89.57 75.57 -8.96
C ASP A 620 -90.41 74.29 -9.05
N SER A 621 -90.36 73.59 -10.19
CA SER A 621 -91.24 72.45 -10.45
C SER A 621 -90.45 71.18 -10.79
N PHE A 622 -90.74 70.07 -10.12
CA PHE A 622 -90.21 68.76 -10.51
C PHE A 622 -90.82 68.35 -11.86
N LEU A 623 -89.99 68.31 -12.90
CA LEU A 623 -90.42 67.95 -14.26
C LEU A 623 -90.51 66.43 -14.42
N THR A 624 -89.60 65.70 -13.76
CA THR A 624 -89.61 64.24 -13.62
C THR A 624 -89.14 63.83 -12.22
N GLY A 625 -89.66 62.71 -11.70
CA GLY A 625 -89.33 62.22 -10.36
C GLY A 625 -90.03 62.98 -9.24
N SER A 626 -89.51 62.86 -8.02
CA SER A 626 -90.04 63.49 -6.81
C SER A 626 -88.92 63.92 -5.86
N ALA A 627 -89.23 64.72 -4.84
CA ALA A 627 -88.25 65.13 -3.83
C ALA A 627 -87.71 63.96 -3.00
N ASN A 628 -88.44 62.85 -2.91
CA ASN A 628 -88.01 61.62 -2.24
C ASN A 628 -88.43 60.42 -3.08
N GLY A 629 -87.65 59.33 -3.06
CA GLY A 629 -88.01 58.09 -3.75
C GLY A 629 -86.98 56.99 -3.57
N VAL A 630 -87.16 55.90 -4.33
CA VAL A 630 -86.25 54.75 -4.39
C VAL A 630 -85.66 54.67 -5.79
N VAL A 631 -84.35 54.48 -5.89
CA VAL A 631 -83.63 54.18 -7.13
C VAL A 631 -83.17 52.73 -7.12
N ASN A 632 -83.52 51.99 -8.17
CA ASN A 632 -83.12 50.59 -8.35
C ASN A 632 -82.02 50.50 -9.41
N CYS A 633 -80.79 50.33 -8.97
CA CYS A 633 -79.71 49.88 -9.84
C CYS A 633 -80.06 48.45 -10.29
N THR A 634 -80.20 48.22 -11.59
CA THR A 634 -80.44 46.88 -12.17
C THR A 634 -79.22 46.49 -12.99
N GLY A 635 -78.87 45.19 -13.00
CA GLY A 635 -77.55 44.69 -13.42
C GLY A 635 -77.14 44.79 -14.89
N SER A 636 -77.68 45.74 -15.64
CA SER A 636 -77.12 46.16 -16.93
C SER A 636 -76.51 47.56 -16.76
N LEU A 637 -75.24 47.71 -17.14
CA LEU A 637 -74.47 48.96 -17.08
C LEU A 637 -75.31 50.18 -17.50
N ASN A 638 -75.77 50.95 -16.52
CA ASN A 638 -76.31 52.28 -16.75
C ASN A 638 -75.39 53.26 -16.03
N ALA A 639 -74.42 53.78 -16.79
CA ALA A 639 -73.41 54.70 -16.29
C ALA A 639 -73.97 56.01 -15.70
N ASN A 640 -75.30 56.25 -15.77
CA ASN A 640 -76.05 57.27 -15.05
C ASN A 640 -77.54 56.92 -15.08
N LEU A 641 -78.12 56.48 -13.96
CA LEU A 641 -79.56 56.26 -13.84
C LEU A 641 -80.22 57.59 -13.41
N PRO A 642 -81.02 58.25 -14.27
CA PRO A 642 -81.68 59.50 -13.90
C PRO A 642 -82.71 59.28 -12.80
N VAL A 643 -82.74 60.17 -11.81
CA VAL A 643 -83.57 60.07 -10.61
C VAL A 643 -84.65 61.16 -10.57
N ALA A 644 -84.27 62.42 -10.78
CA ALA A 644 -85.21 63.54 -10.81
C ALA A 644 -84.66 64.70 -11.63
N THR A 645 -85.55 65.51 -12.19
CA THR A 645 -85.20 66.80 -12.79
C THR A 645 -86.12 67.89 -12.25
N ILE A 646 -85.55 69.06 -11.99
CA ILE A 646 -86.23 70.24 -11.45
C ILE A 646 -86.07 71.36 -12.48
N GLN A 647 -87.21 71.85 -12.98
CA GLN A 647 -87.25 73.08 -13.75
C GLN A 647 -87.19 74.24 -12.77
N THR A 648 -86.17 75.08 -12.91
CA THR A 648 -86.05 76.29 -12.10
C THR A 648 -86.88 77.39 -12.76
N ASP A 649 -87.68 78.13 -12.00
CA ASP A 649 -88.38 79.29 -12.57
C ASP A 649 -87.39 80.44 -12.70
N ASN A 650 -87.42 81.09 -13.87
CA ASN A 650 -86.73 82.36 -14.10
C ASN A 650 -87.70 83.48 -13.74
N ASP A 651 -87.35 84.28 -12.73
CA ASP A 651 -88.14 85.42 -12.34
C ASP A 651 -87.52 86.75 -12.81
N THR A 652 -87.79 87.85 -12.13
CA THR A 652 -87.25 89.17 -12.49
C THR A 652 -86.74 89.93 -11.27
N THR A 653 -86.61 89.21 -10.15
CA THR A 653 -86.26 89.71 -8.84
C THR A 653 -84.82 89.35 -8.52
N ILE A 654 -84.01 90.39 -8.34
CA ILE A 654 -82.63 90.21 -7.87
C ILE A 654 -82.69 89.53 -6.50
N GLY A 655 -82.22 88.30 -6.45
CA GLY A 655 -82.31 87.36 -5.34
C GLY A 655 -80.95 86.85 -4.87
N ASN A 656 -80.99 85.73 -4.14
CA ASN A 656 -79.79 84.97 -3.76
C ASN A 656 -79.79 83.64 -4.49
N ASN A 657 -78.60 83.11 -4.78
CA ASN A 657 -78.46 81.75 -5.30
C ASN A 657 -79.13 80.72 -4.37
N ARG A 658 -79.83 79.74 -4.95
CA ARG A 658 -80.50 78.64 -4.26
C ARG A 658 -79.70 77.35 -4.44
N SER A 659 -79.82 76.38 -3.55
CA SER A 659 -79.09 75.10 -3.65
C SER A 659 -80.01 73.92 -3.39
N TYR A 660 -79.97 72.93 -4.29
CA TYR A 660 -80.62 71.64 -4.15
C TYR A 660 -79.58 70.56 -3.90
N THR A 661 -79.71 69.82 -2.80
CA THR A 661 -78.81 68.71 -2.47
C THR A 661 -79.58 67.40 -2.50
N MET A 662 -79.17 66.48 -3.37
CA MET A 662 -79.58 65.08 -3.33
C MET A 662 -78.71 64.33 -2.32
N THR A 663 -79.31 63.51 -1.48
CA THR A 663 -78.63 62.59 -0.55
C THR A 663 -79.16 61.18 -0.76
N LEU A 664 -78.25 60.20 -0.86
CA LEU A 664 -78.54 58.77 -0.95
C LEU A 664 -78.43 58.16 0.44
N THR A 665 -79.41 57.33 0.80
CA THR A 665 -79.42 56.58 2.05
C THR A 665 -79.73 55.11 1.73
N PRO A 666 -79.03 54.14 2.36
CA PRO A 666 -79.36 52.73 2.20
C PRO A 666 -80.84 52.45 2.54
N ASP A 667 -81.47 51.54 1.80
CA ASP A 667 -82.83 51.11 2.15
C ASP A 667 -82.81 50.28 3.45
N THR A 668 -83.32 50.87 4.52
CA THR A 668 -83.36 50.27 5.85
C THR A 668 -84.48 49.22 5.99
N ALA A 669 -85.29 49.00 4.95
CA ALA A 669 -86.38 48.01 4.94
C ALA A 669 -85.93 46.54 4.70
N GLY A 670 -84.64 46.29 4.51
CA GLY A 670 -84.03 44.96 4.65
C GLY A 670 -84.53 43.89 3.67
N LYS A 671 -84.83 44.24 2.42
CA LYS A 671 -85.39 43.29 1.42
C LYS A 671 -84.52 42.96 0.22
N ILE A 672 -83.24 43.34 0.18
CA ILE A 672 -82.26 42.80 -0.77
C ILE A 672 -80.92 42.60 -0.05
N GLY A 673 -80.34 41.40 -0.18
CA GLY A 673 -79.22 40.87 0.63
C GLY A 673 -77.83 41.45 0.33
N VAL A 674 -77.74 42.69 -0.14
CA VAL A 674 -76.48 43.40 -0.30
C VAL A 674 -76.60 44.67 0.54
N LEU A 675 -75.76 44.81 1.57
CA LEU A 675 -75.51 46.10 2.20
C LEU A 675 -74.84 46.97 1.13
N ALA A 676 -75.64 47.67 0.33
CA ALA A 676 -75.15 48.69 -0.57
C ALA A 676 -74.59 49.82 0.28
N THR A 677 -73.35 49.65 0.71
CA THR A 677 -72.59 50.71 1.34
C THR A 677 -72.34 51.74 0.24
N VAL A 678 -72.76 52.99 0.48
CA VAL A 678 -72.62 54.10 -0.47
C VAL A 678 -71.14 54.52 -0.48
N ILE A 679 -70.31 53.80 -1.23
CA ILE A 679 -68.85 53.98 -1.19
C ILE A 679 -68.40 54.82 -2.38
N GLY A 680 -68.66 56.12 -2.31
CA GLY A 680 -68.13 57.09 -3.25
C GLY A 680 -68.56 58.49 -2.85
N ASN A 681 -69.72 58.96 -3.31
CA ASN A 681 -70.36 60.15 -2.76
C ASN A 681 -71.85 59.94 -2.47
N ALA A 682 -72.22 60.09 -1.20
CA ALA A 682 -73.60 59.96 -0.74
C ALA A 682 -74.46 61.19 -1.01
N SER A 683 -73.87 62.30 -1.49
CA SER A 683 -74.62 63.49 -1.83
C SER A 683 -74.07 64.20 -3.07
N ALA A 684 -74.95 64.92 -3.74
CA ALA A 684 -74.62 65.78 -4.89
C ALA A 684 -75.49 67.04 -4.87
N THR A 685 -74.90 68.20 -5.19
CA THR A 685 -75.58 69.50 -5.05
C THR A 685 -75.65 70.27 -6.37
N VAL A 686 -76.81 70.81 -6.72
CA VAL A 686 -76.98 71.79 -7.81
C VAL A 686 -77.29 73.17 -7.22
N ASN A 687 -76.48 74.17 -7.57
CA ASN A 687 -76.77 75.57 -7.26
C ASN A 687 -77.54 76.21 -8.41
N VAL A 688 -78.67 76.84 -8.10
CA VAL A 688 -79.42 77.70 -9.02
C VAL A 688 -78.91 79.12 -8.83
N LEU A 689 -78.29 79.66 -9.87
CA LEU A 689 -77.70 81.00 -9.87
C LEU A 689 -78.75 82.01 -10.31
N ASP A 690 -79.00 83.02 -9.48
CA ASP A 690 -79.81 84.18 -9.86
C ASP A 690 -79.10 84.92 -11.01
N ASP A 691 -79.80 85.08 -12.14
CA ASP A 691 -79.28 85.75 -13.33
C ASP A 691 -79.86 87.16 -13.55
N ASP A 692 -80.67 87.65 -12.60
CA ASP A 692 -81.21 89.00 -12.64
C ASP A 692 -80.16 90.06 -12.25
N GLN A 693 -79.83 90.93 -13.22
CA GLN A 693 -79.04 92.13 -12.98
C GLN A 693 -79.95 93.36 -12.86
N PRO A 694 -79.56 94.41 -12.10
CA PRO A 694 -80.31 95.67 -12.05
C PRO A 694 -80.35 96.32 -13.44
N LYS A 695 -81.48 96.15 -14.15
CA LYS A 695 -81.79 96.88 -15.38
C LYS A 695 -81.97 98.36 -15.04
N SER A 696 -80.90 99.13 -15.22
CA SER A 696 -80.75 100.59 -15.10
C SER A 696 -80.31 101.14 -13.74
N ILE A 697 -79.02 101.49 -13.67
CA ILE A 697 -78.60 102.65 -12.87
C ILE A 697 -79.12 103.87 -13.65
N PRO A 698 -79.98 104.74 -13.10
CA PRO A 698 -80.43 105.92 -13.81
C PRO A 698 -79.23 106.83 -14.08
N THR A 699 -78.74 106.81 -15.32
CA THR A 699 -77.83 107.82 -15.84
C THR A 699 -78.59 109.14 -15.91
N MET A 700 -78.27 110.06 -14.99
CA MET A 700 -78.85 111.41 -15.01
C MET A 700 -78.59 112.06 -16.37
N GLY A 701 -79.66 112.23 -17.16
CA GLY A 701 -79.59 112.83 -18.49
C GLY A 701 -79.09 114.28 -18.45
N ALA A 702 -78.38 114.69 -19.49
CA ALA A 702 -77.68 115.98 -19.63
C ALA A 702 -78.53 117.25 -19.37
N PHE A 703 -79.86 117.14 -19.34
CA PHE A 703 -80.75 118.24 -18.93
C PHE A 703 -80.78 118.50 -17.41
N GLY A 704 -80.48 117.51 -16.56
CA GLY A 704 -80.42 117.65 -15.10
C GLY A 704 -79.17 118.40 -14.60
N LEU A 705 -78.06 118.28 -15.31
CA LEU A 705 -76.80 118.96 -14.98
C LEU A 705 -76.76 120.43 -15.48
N GLY A 706 -77.55 120.78 -16.50
CA GLY A 706 -77.69 122.16 -16.98
C GLY A 706 -78.50 123.05 -16.03
N LEU A 707 -79.56 122.52 -15.43
CA LEU A 707 -80.43 123.26 -14.49
C LEU A 707 -79.78 123.50 -13.12
N MET A 708 -78.92 122.60 -12.64
CA MET A 708 -78.12 122.81 -11.43
C MET A 708 -76.94 123.79 -11.63
N SER A 709 -76.48 123.99 -12.87
CA SER A 709 -75.45 124.98 -13.21
C SER A 709 -76.03 126.40 -13.33
N LEU A 710 -77.29 126.54 -13.81
CA LEU A 710 -77.98 127.84 -13.88
C LEU A 710 -78.43 128.34 -12.49
N LEU A 711 -78.74 127.41 -11.57
CA LEU A 711 -79.12 127.73 -10.19
C LEU A 711 -77.92 128.25 -9.35
N LEU A 712 -76.70 127.78 -9.63
CA LEU A 712 -75.47 128.27 -8.99
C LEU A 712 -74.99 129.63 -9.54
N VAL A 713 -75.27 129.95 -10.81
CA VAL A 713 -74.96 131.27 -11.41
C VAL A 713 -75.98 132.34 -10.99
N GLY A 714 -77.25 131.98 -10.77
CA GLY A 714 -78.30 132.89 -10.27
C GLY A 714 -78.09 133.35 -8.83
N ILE A 715 -77.50 132.52 -7.97
CA ILE A 715 -77.22 132.86 -6.55
C ILE A 715 -75.98 133.78 -6.42
N ALA A 716 -74.99 133.67 -7.32
CA ALA A 716 -73.85 134.60 -7.35
C ALA A 716 -74.25 136.01 -7.86
N GLY A 717 -75.20 136.11 -8.79
CA GLY A 717 -75.68 137.39 -9.32
C GLY A 717 -76.52 138.22 -8.33
N PHE A 718 -77.24 137.59 -7.39
CA PHE A 718 -78.11 138.32 -6.45
C PHE A 718 -77.33 138.94 -5.27
N VAL A 719 -76.14 138.44 -4.94
CA VAL A 719 -75.28 139.06 -3.91
C VAL A 719 -74.62 140.35 -4.41
N GLN A 720 -74.52 140.58 -5.73
CA GLN A 720 -73.82 141.74 -6.30
C GLN A 720 -74.72 142.97 -6.59
N ARG A 721 -76.05 142.87 -6.44
CA ARG A 721 -76.99 144.00 -6.69
C ARG A 721 -77.61 144.67 -5.46
N ARG A 722 -77.37 144.18 -4.23
CA ARG A 722 -77.82 144.86 -2.99
C ARG A 722 -76.74 145.67 -2.25
N ARG A 723 -75.58 145.89 -2.86
CA ARG A 723 -74.58 146.88 -2.39
C ARG A 723 -74.64 148.24 -3.10
N THR A 724 -75.66 148.52 -3.94
CA THR A 724 -75.94 149.87 -4.46
C THR A 724 -77.44 150.14 -4.68
N LYS A 725 -78.22 150.18 -3.59
CA LYS A 725 -79.32 151.13 -3.26
C LYS A 725 -80.14 150.58 -2.10
#